data_AF-A0A7E4W4D6-F1
#
_entry.id   AF-A0A7E4W4D6-F1
#
_cell.length_a   1.000
_cell.length_b   1.000
_cell.length_c   1.000
_cell.angle_alpha   90.00
_cell.angle_beta   90.00
_cell.angle_gamma   90.00
#
_symmetry.space_group_name_H-M   'P 1'
#
loop_
_entity.id
_entity.type
_entity.pdbx_description
1 polymer ?
#
loop_
_entity_poly.entity_id
_entity_poly.type
_entity_poly.pdbx_seq_one_letter_code
_entity_poly.pdbx_strand_id
1 'polypeptide(L)'
;MDVLVAVGLSADARQFTSPDGAKDDLRLVDVTDKSIFVGGRDHVYELAHSLDAKHDISWSAPGQVAEECTMKGRTEPQCHNFIRVVARRRHGLLVCGTHAFAPLCRDYEYSKIDREYRTKREFNGKAITPYDPRANFTYVYDFDSNEIFVATVSDFNGNDPLIYKKKVPAGDGLRTQKDDLRVLDHPEFVGSFVHRDYVYVWFRERTTESNEKVFSRVGRLCKNDRGGPGMAQDRWSSFLKARLNCSVPADSPFYFNELQSVSKPVPLENGDAIVYAVFATSRSAVLMNAVCAFRMSDIDAVFNQGRFKTQRSVSSYTSRHHVNGPAERPGRCVEDSRKLSDISFILKNPLINDLISTASEPVLVEGPSKPDLTSITVVPASAAISAGRSNQSFNVVYVGRSDGTLLKAVQLPDGHTALISNVKIFEASPLGSINAVVQLPQTQSLVVVSKDRVRRVPMHHCDKQVSCGQCVGLRDPHCAWDTVNLHCAHSDDWSSGSWIQNVVTGRSSQCPEDPIDKDIVINQPLSDASLGFPLSPLSEATVKEGGLSVSTIILFIICAAVLATVLGFLIGYRISKWHLITELQAGHSSGSSSNGSDYDSYGRARLTRHDSLTATSKLVPNFYPIQHKMSDAVSLVYGAQHAIPVMSSSMSAAGSGYTTPHHRLDHAAAMLINNGSMGGGSAGGSSIASHAPSCTLPRDYKVKKVYL
;
A
#
# COMPACT_ATOMS: atom_id res chain seq x y z
N MET A 1 21.31 -23.43 -16.55
CA MET A 1 22.45 -22.49 -16.61
C MET A 1 21.88 -21.14 -16.98
N ASP A 2 21.51 -20.35 -15.97
CA ASP A 2 21.02 -18.99 -16.20
C ASP A 2 22.23 -18.08 -16.36
N VAL A 3 22.41 -17.51 -17.55
CA VAL A 3 23.44 -16.51 -17.81
C VAL A 3 22.96 -15.19 -17.20
N LEU A 4 23.13 -15.06 -15.89
CA LEU A 4 22.95 -13.80 -15.17
C LEU A 4 24.05 -12.84 -15.63
N VAL A 5 23.76 -12.07 -16.69
CA VAL A 5 24.64 -10.99 -17.14
C VAL A 5 24.73 -9.95 -16.02
N ALA A 6 25.89 -9.91 -15.37
CA ALA A 6 26.21 -8.89 -14.36
C ALA A 6 26.44 -7.54 -15.05
N VAL A 7 25.34 -6.91 -15.46
CA VAL A 7 25.35 -5.57 -16.05
C VAL A 7 25.77 -4.57 -14.97
N GLY A 8 27.07 -4.25 -14.87
CA GLY A 8 27.52 -3.11 -14.09
C GLY A 8 26.84 -1.81 -14.57
N LEU A 9 26.61 -0.85 -13.67
CA LEU A 9 25.98 0.42 -14.03
C LEU A 9 26.71 1.11 -15.19
N SER A 10 25.97 1.65 -16.16
CA SER A 10 26.55 2.41 -17.26
C SER A 10 27.25 3.69 -16.75
N ALA A 11 28.29 4.13 -17.46
CA ALA A 11 28.97 5.40 -17.19
C ALA A 11 28.03 6.62 -17.29
N ASP A 12 26.92 6.49 -18.02
CA ASP A 12 25.88 7.53 -18.17
C ASP A 12 24.80 7.54 -17.07
N ALA A 13 24.97 6.75 -16.00
CA ALA A 13 24.06 6.73 -14.86
C ALA A 13 24.10 8.05 -14.06
N ARG A 14 23.31 9.04 -14.50
CA ARG A 14 23.14 10.31 -13.79
C ARG A 14 22.51 10.08 -12.41
N GLN A 15 22.99 10.84 -11.43
CA GLN A 15 22.52 10.80 -10.04
C GLN A 15 22.25 12.21 -9.53
N PHE A 16 21.13 12.38 -8.84
CA PHE A 16 20.88 13.48 -7.93
C PHE A 16 21.02 12.99 -6.48
N THR A 17 21.64 13.81 -5.63
CA THR A 17 21.74 13.60 -4.19
C THR A 17 21.45 14.93 -3.51
N SER A 18 20.64 14.89 -2.46
CA SER A 18 20.31 16.06 -1.67
C SER A 18 21.53 16.67 -0.98
N PRO A 19 21.62 18.00 -0.79
CA PRO A 19 22.61 18.62 0.08
C PRO A 19 22.65 18.03 1.50
N ASP A 20 21.49 17.65 2.05
CA ASP A 20 21.35 17.01 3.37
C ASP A 20 21.57 15.48 3.35
N GLY A 21 21.74 14.92 2.14
CA GLY A 21 22.07 13.52 1.87
C GLY A 21 21.14 12.53 2.57
N ALA A 22 21.72 11.73 3.46
CA ALA A 22 21.04 10.64 4.17
C ALA A 22 19.83 11.06 5.02
N LYS A 23 19.76 12.32 5.46
CA LYS A 23 18.72 12.82 6.38
C LYS A 23 17.42 13.18 5.68
N ASP A 24 17.43 13.22 4.35
CA ASP A 24 16.37 13.84 3.55
C ASP A 24 15.11 12.94 3.39
N ASP A 25 15.27 11.61 3.48
CA ASP A 25 14.22 10.61 3.25
C ASP A 25 13.40 10.90 1.97
N LEU A 26 14.14 11.08 0.86
CA LEU A 26 13.62 11.41 -0.46
C LEU A 26 12.49 10.48 -0.89
N ARG A 27 11.41 11.07 -1.41
CA ARG A 27 10.27 10.37 -2.00
C ARG A 27 9.94 10.94 -3.37
N LEU A 28 9.73 10.05 -4.33
CA LEU A 28 9.07 10.41 -5.58
C LEU A 28 7.62 10.83 -5.27
N VAL A 29 7.22 12.03 -5.68
CA VAL A 29 5.89 12.59 -5.39
C VAL A 29 5.05 12.87 -6.64
N ASP A 30 5.67 13.29 -7.75
CA ASP A 30 5.00 13.36 -9.07
C ASP A 30 6.02 13.16 -10.21
N VAL A 31 5.56 12.68 -11.37
CA VAL A 31 6.37 12.52 -12.59
C VAL A 31 5.59 12.99 -13.79
N THR A 32 6.25 13.77 -14.63
CA THR A 32 5.64 14.49 -15.73
C THR A 32 6.51 14.42 -16.98
N ASP A 33 5.95 14.76 -18.13
CA ASP A 33 6.64 14.75 -19.43
C ASP A 33 7.87 15.68 -19.52
N LYS A 34 8.10 16.53 -18.52
CA LYS A 34 9.19 17.52 -18.49
C LYS A 34 10.04 17.49 -17.23
N SER A 35 9.47 17.02 -16.12
CA SER A 35 10.03 17.16 -14.77
C SER A 35 9.65 16.02 -13.84
N ILE A 36 10.53 15.73 -12.90
CA ILE A 36 10.36 14.76 -11.80
C ILE A 36 10.30 15.59 -10.51
N PHE A 37 9.26 15.38 -9.70
CA PHE A 37 9.15 16.04 -8.39
C PHE A 37 9.56 15.07 -7.29
N VAL A 38 10.47 15.52 -6.43
CA VAL A 38 11.01 14.76 -5.31
C VAL A 38 10.82 15.55 -4.03
N GLY A 39 10.09 15.00 -3.07
CA GLY A 39 9.91 15.58 -1.74
C GLY A 39 10.92 15.03 -0.76
N GLY A 40 11.53 15.92 0.02
CA GLY A 40 12.49 15.60 1.08
C GLY A 40 12.09 16.23 2.42
N ARG A 41 13.01 16.19 3.37
CA ARG A 41 13.06 16.96 4.61
C ARG A 41 13.30 18.43 4.29
N ASP A 42 12.35 19.28 4.68
CA ASP A 42 12.37 20.73 4.52
C ASP A 42 12.51 21.24 3.07
N HIS A 43 12.50 20.37 2.06
CA HIS A 43 12.76 20.71 0.65
C HIS A 43 11.83 19.96 -0.32
N VAL A 44 11.56 20.58 -1.47
CA VAL A 44 11.01 19.91 -2.65
C VAL A 44 11.77 20.33 -3.90
N TYR A 45 12.21 19.34 -4.66
CA TYR A 45 13.02 19.50 -5.86
C TYR A 45 12.19 19.24 -7.11
N GLU A 46 12.23 20.16 -8.07
CA GLU A 46 11.82 19.91 -9.46
C GLU A 46 13.08 19.58 -10.28
N LEU A 47 13.24 18.30 -10.64
CA LEU A 47 14.38 17.83 -11.44
C LEU A 47 13.99 17.73 -12.92
N ALA A 48 14.92 18.04 -13.81
CA ALA A 48 14.85 17.66 -15.22
C ALA A 48 14.99 16.14 -15.40
N HIS A 49 14.67 15.62 -16.59
CA HIS A 49 14.95 14.22 -16.93
C HIS A 49 16.44 13.89 -17.02
N SER A 50 17.35 14.88 -16.99
CA SER A 50 18.80 14.72 -16.78
C SER A 50 19.18 14.55 -15.29
N LEU A 51 18.22 14.76 -14.38
CA LEU A 51 18.36 14.91 -12.93
C LEU A 51 19.00 16.23 -12.45
N ASP A 52 19.20 17.19 -13.35
CA ASP A 52 19.57 18.56 -12.94
C ASP A 52 18.39 19.24 -12.23
N ALA A 53 18.63 19.88 -11.09
CA ALA A 53 17.61 20.62 -10.37
C ALA A 53 17.25 21.92 -11.12
N LYS A 54 15.98 22.06 -11.51
CA LYS A 54 15.42 23.30 -12.07
C LYS A 54 15.00 24.25 -10.96
N HIS A 55 14.41 23.69 -9.91
CA HIS A 55 13.92 24.42 -8.75
C HIS A 55 14.18 23.61 -7.48
N ASP A 56 14.59 24.32 -6.44
CA ASP A 56 14.64 23.85 -5.06
C ASP A 56 13.79 24.81 -4.23
N ILE A 57 12.72 24.31 -3.61
CA ILE A 57 11.84 25.09 -2.75
C ILE A 57 12.09 24.66 -1.31
N SER A 58 12.86 25.44 -0.58
CA SER A 58 13.03 25.26 0.87
C SER A 58 11.77 25.71 1.63
N TRP A 59 11.30 24.83 2.51
CA TRP A 59 10.16 25.00 3.38
C TRP A 59 10.36 24.20 4.67
N SER A 60 11.20 24.69 5.56
CA SER A 60 11.34 24.15 6.92
C SER A 60 10.15 24.47 7.82
N ALA A 61 10.04 23.71 8.92
CA ALA A 61 9.16 24.07 10.03
C ALA A 61 9.80 25.19 10.89
N PRO A 62 9.06 26.20 11.36
CA PRO A 62 9.60 27.20 12.29
C PRO A 62 10.08 26.56 13.60
N GLY A 63 11.12 27.13 14.22
CA GLY A 63 11.74 26.60 15.45
C GLY A 63 10.72 26.29 16.55
N GLN A 64 9.76 27.19 16.80
CA GLN A 64 8.68 26.98 17.77
C GLN A 64 7.84 25.71 17.49
N VAL A 65 7.56 25.39 16.22
CA VAL A 65 6.77 24.21 15.83
C VAL A 65 7.61 22.93 16.01
N ALA A 66 8.91 23.01 15.72
CA ALA A 66 9.85 21.92 15.98
C ALA A 66 10.05 21.66 17.49
N GLU A 67 10.13 22.71 18.30
CA GLU A 67 10.15 22.63 19.78
C GLU A 67 8.85 22.03 20.34
N GLU A 68 7.69 22.45 19.81
CA GLU A 68 6.42 21.82 20.18
C GLU A 68 6.37 20.32 19.83
N CYS A 69 6.98 19.91 18.72
CA CYS A 69 7.08 18.52 18.31
C CYS A 69 7.97 17.69 19.25
N THR A 70 9.11 18.23 19.70
CA THR A 70 9.98 17.55 20.67
C THR A 70 9.38 17.53 22.06
N MET A 71 8.71 18.60 22.50
CA MET A 71 7.92 18.63 23.75
C MET A 71 6.78 17.58 23.75
N LYS A 72 6.22 17.24 22.59
CA LYS A 72 5.24 16.15 22.41
C LYS A 72 5.88 14.75 22.31
N GLY A 73 7.17 14.62 22.63
CA GLY A 73 7.88 13.33 22.74
C GLY A 73 8.39 12.73 21.43
N ARG A 74 8.52 13.53 20.36
CA ARG A 74 9.19 13.10 19.12
C ARG A 74 10.68 13.45 19.16
N THR A 75 11.49 12.73 18.40
CA THR A 75 12.93 13.01 18.31
C THR A 75 13.20 14.17 17.35
N GLU A 76 14.24 14.97 17.61
CA GLU A 76 14.66 16.11 16.77
C GLU A 76 14.70 15.76 15.26
N PRO A 77 15.30 14.64 14.80
CA PRO A 77 15.33 14.32 13.37
C PRO A 77 13.95 14.10 12.72
N GLN A 78 12.91 13.82 13.53
CA GLN A 78 11.53 13.66 13.06
C GLN A 78 10.75 14.98 13.06
N CYS A 79 11.23 16.02 13.77
CA CYS A 79 10.57 17.31 13.93
C CYS A 79 10.94 18.30 12.81
N HIS A 80 10.94 17.80 11.57
CA HIS A 80 11.17 18.56 10.34
C HIS A 80 9.94 18.49 9.42
N ASN A 81 9.92 19.30 8.37
CA ASN A 81 8.86 19.31 7.38
C ASN A 81 9.16 18.35 6.22
N PHE A 82 8.82 17.07 6.37
CA PHE A 82 8.97 16.11 5.27
C PHE A 82 7.86 16.33 4.25
N ILE A 83 8.22 16.73 3.04
CA ILE A 83 7.30 16.92 1.92
C ILE A 83 6.83 15.54 1.42
N ARG A 84 5.51 15.42 1.24
CA ARG A 84 4.85 14.15 0.94
C ARG A 84 3.82 14.26 -0.18
N VAL A 85 3.14 15.40 -0.33
CA VAL A 85 2.20 15.64 -1.43
C VAL A 85 2.75 16.75 -2.32
N VAL A 86 2.86 16.47 -3.62
CA VAL A 86 3.07 17.49 -4.66
C VAL A 86 2.08 17.21 -5.80
N ALA A 87 1.24 18.19 -6.12
CA ALA A 87 0.28 18.08 -7.21
C ALA A 87 0.29 19.33 -8.07
N ARG A 88 0.47 19.16 -9.38
CA ARG A 88 0.44 20.29 -10.33
C ARG A 88 -0.96 20.90 -10.46
N ARG A 89 -0.98 22.22 -10.61
CA ARG A 89 -2.18 23.05 -10.81
C ARG A 89 -2.00 23.94 -12.04
N ARG A 90 -3.09 24.48 -12.59
CA ARG A 90 -3.08 25.32 -13.81
C ARG A 90 -1.99 26.41 -13.82
N HIS A 91 -1.69 26.99 -12.67
CA HIS A 91 -0.73 28.10 -12.51
C HIS A 91 0.30 27.89 -11.40
N GLY A 92 0.60 26.63 -11.03
CA GLY A 92 1.63 26.35 -10.02
C GLY A 92 1.50 24.97 -9.39
N LEU A 93 1.82 24.86 -8.09
CA LEU A 93 1.90 23.61 -7.35
C LEU A 93 1.07 23.67 -6.06
N LEU A 94 0.41 22.57 -5.72
CA LEU A 94 -0.01 22.26 -4.36
C LEU A 94 1.10 21.41 -3.72
N VAL A 95 1.63 21.84 -2.58
CA VAL A 95 2.67 21.11 -1.84
C VAL A 95 2.21 20.94 -0.39
N CYS A 96 2.32 19.74 0.18
CA CYS A 96 2.05 19.51 1.61
C CYS A 96 3.13 18.63 2.24
N GLY A 97 3.41 18.89 3.53
CA GLY A 97 4.38 18.12 4.31
C GLY A 97 3.98 17.97 5.78
N THR A 98 4.71 17.10 6.48
CA THR A 98 4.46 16.75 7.89
C THR A 98 4.59 17.95 8.84
N HIS A 99 5.37 18.96 8.44
CA HIS A 99 5.62 20.22 9.13
C HIS A 99 5.82 20.05 10.65
N ALA A 100 6.80 19.21 11.02
CA ALA A 100 7.10 18.83 12.41
C ALA A 100 5.87 18.31 13.18
N PHE A 101 5.17 17.30 12.63
CA PHE A 101 3.92 16.75 13.18
C PHE A 101 2.79 17.80 13.33
N ALA A 102 2.79 18.85 12.51
CA ALA A 102 1.70 19.80 12.36
C ALA A 102 1.30 20.00 10.87
N PRO A 103 0.77 18.94 10.20
CA PRO A 103 0.47 18.89 8.76
C PRO A 103 -0.02 20.20 8.14
N LEU A 104 0.76 20.72 7.19
CA LEU A 104 0.51 21.99 6.52
C LEU A 104 0.59 21.82 5.01
N CYS A 105 -0.21 22.62 4.29
CA CYS A 105 -0.21 22.70 2.83
C CYS A 105 0.03 24.14 2.37
N ARG A 106 0.77 24.28 1.27
CA ARG A 106 1.00 25.53 0.55
C ARG A 106 0.54 25.40 -0.88
N ASP A 107 -0.09 26.45 -1.38
CA ASP A 107 -0.20 26.68 -2.82
C ASP A 107 0.92 27.61 -3.26
N TYR A 108 1.68 27.18 -4.25
CA TYR A 108 2.69 27.96 -4.94
C TYR A 108 2.17 28.41 -6.30
N GLU A 109 2.57 29.61 -6.71
CA GLU A 109 2.33 30.18 -8.03
C GLU A 109 3.67 30.44 -8.72
N TYR A 110 3.78 30.08 -10.00
CA TYR A 110 5.04 30.21 -10.74
C TYR A 110 5.21 31.63 -11.28
N SER A 111 6.17 32.39 -10.76
CA SER A 111 6.54 33.69 -11.31
C SER A 111 7.38 33.53 -12.56
N LYS A 112 6.82 33.93 -13.71
CA LYS A 112 7.56 33.94 -14.98
C LYS A 112 8.69 34.97 -15.04
N ILE A 113 8.64 36.00 -14.19
CA ILE A 113 9.61 37.10 -14.15
C ILE A 113 10.86 36.63 -13.42
N ASP A 114 10.69 36.22 -12.16
CA ASP A 114 11.76 35.74 -11.29
C ASP A 114 12.18 34.30 -11.60
N ARG A 115 11.37 33.58 -12.41
CA ARG A 115 11.50 32.15 -12.75
C ARG A 115 11.39 31.19 -11.57
N GLU A 116 10.77 31.63 -10.47
CA GLU A 116 10.66 30.90 -9.20
C GLU A 116 9.21 30.65 -8.77
N TYR A 117 9.03 29.70 -7.85
CA TYR A 117 7.76 29.44 -7.19
C TYR A 117 7.58 30.33 -5.95
N ARG A 118 6.52 31.14 -5.92
CA ARG A 118 6.15 31.97 -4.77
C ARG A 118 4.95 31.42 -4.03
N THR A 119 4.99 31.41 -2.70
CA THR A 119 3.86 31.01 -1.85
C THR A 119 2.68 31.95 -2.07
N LYS A 120 1.57 31.40 -2.57
CA LYS A 120 0.30 32.11 -2.81
C LYS A 120 -0.59 32.12 -1.57
N ARG A 121 -0.62 31.01 -0.82
CA ARG A 121 -1.34 30.84 0.46
C ARG A 121 -0.92 29.57 1.18
N GLU A 122 -1.21 29.53 2.47
CA GLU A 122 -1.07 28.34 3.33
C GLU A 122 -2.44 27.91 3.87
N PHE A 123 -2.61 26.62 4.18
CA PHE A 123 -3.81 26.09 4.83
C PHE A 123 -3.55 24.75 5.50
N ASN A 124 -4.43 24.37 6.43
CA ASN A 124 -4.31 23.15 7.24
C ASN A 124 -4.28 21.87 6.36
N GLY A 125 -3.20 21.10 6.50
CA GLY A 125 -2.91 19.86 5.76
C GLY A 125 -3.36 18.57 6.45
N LYS A 126 -4.07 18.65 7.59
CA LYS A 126 -4.66 17.49 8.29
C LYS A 126 -5.50 16.65 7.33
N ALA A 127 -5.29 15.33 7.35
CA ALA A 127 -5.87 14.35 6.43
C ALA A 127 -5.52 14.54 4.93
N ILE A 128 -4.63 15.47 4.57
CA ILE A 128 -4.05 15.59 3.22
C ILE A 128 -2.61 15.04 3.20
N THR A 129 -1.84 15.29 4.25
CA THR A 129 -0.47 14.77 4.45
C THR A 129 -0.37 14.14 5.85
N PRO A 130 0.41 13.05 6.03
CA PRO A 130 0.57 12.41 7.34
C PRO A 130 1.27 13.31 8.37
N TYR A 131 1.12 12.95 9.65
CA TYR A 131 1.83 13.53 10.78
C TYR A 131 3.26 12.96 10.92
N ASP A 132 3.40 11.63 10.99
CA ASP A 132 4.70 10.95 11.05
C ASP A 132 5.28 10.81 9.63
N PRO A 133 6.55 11.21 9.38
CA PRO A 133 7.17 11.06 8.06
C PRO A 133 7.30 9.61 7.59
N ARG A 134 7.21 8.64 8.50
CA ARG A 134 7.28 7.19 8.21
C ARG A 134 5.91 6.56 7.94
N ALA A 135 4.81 7.31 8.08
CA ALA A 135 3.47 6.78 7.86
C ALA A 135 3.25 6.47 6.37
N ASN A 136 2.82 5.24 6.08
CA ASN A 136 2.43 4.81 4.75
C ASN A 136 1.08 5.45 4.37
N PHE A 137 1.08 6.19 3.26
CA PHE A 137 -0.05 6.97 2.77
C PHE A 137 -0.02 6.99 1.24
N THR A 138 -1.13 7.34 0.60
CA THR A 138 -1.19 7.52 -0.85
C THR A 138 -2.23 8.59 -1.20
N TYR A 139 -2.11 9.19 -2.39
CA TYR A 139 -3.07 10.18 -2.87
C TYR A 139 -3.24 10.13 -4.39
N VAL A 140 -4.40 10.63 -4.84
CA VAL A 140 -4.66 11.04 -6.23
C VAL A 140 -5.23 12.45 -6.21
N TYR A 141 -4.66 13.34 -7.02
CA TYR A 141 -5.21 14.68 -7.23
C TYR A 141 -5.98 14.73 -8.55
N ASP A 142 -7.26 15.07 -8.49
CA ASP A 142 -8.10 15.28 -9.67
C ASP A 142 -8.06 16.76 -10.09
N PHE A 143 -7.35 17.01 -11.18
CA PHE A 143 -7.11 18.34 -11.70
C PHE A 143 -8.39 19.08 -12.13
N ASP A 144 -9.38 18.35 -12.64
CA ASP A 144 -10.59 18.93 -13.22
C ASP A 144 -11.58 19.42 -12.16
N SER A 145 -11.82 18.62 -11.12
CA SER A 145 -12.68 19.01 -9.98
C SER A 145 -11.95 19.86 -8.92
N ASN A 146 -10.61 19.85 -8.94
CA ASN A 146 -9.76 20.39 -7.88
C ASN A 146 -10.01 19.70 -6.51
N GLU A 147 -10.27 18.39 -6.56
CA GLU A 147 -10.41 17.52 -5.39
C GLU A 147 -9.16 16.63 -5.24
N ILE A 148 -8.76 16.39 -3.99
CA ILE A 148 -7.73 15.40 -3.66
C ILE A 148 -8.38 14.23 -2.92
N PHE A 149 -8.02 13.02 -3.34
CA PHE A 149 -8.33 11.76 -2.68
C PHE A 149 -7.05 11.32 -1.95
N VAL A 150 -7.14 11.08 -0.64
CA VAL A 150 -5.98 10.74 0.20
C VAL A 150 -6.35 9.59 1.11
N ALA A 151 -5.47 8.60 1.21
CA ALA A 151 -5.55 7.55 2.21
C ALA A 151 -4.36 7.68 3.15
N THR A 152 -4.62 8.07 4.40
CA THR A 152 -3.60 8.48 5.39
C THR A 152 -4.14 8.36 6.82
N VAL A 153 -3.45 8.94 7.80
CA VAL A 153 -3.92 9.15 9.18
C VAL A 153 -4.21 10.63 9.44
N SER A 154 -5.23 10.92 10.25
CA SER A 154 -5.64 12.30 10.54
C SER A 154 -5.28 12.82 11.93
N ASP A 155 -4.55 12.05 12.74
CA ASP A 155 -4.13 12.42 14.10
C ASP A 155 -2.63 12.20 14.33
N PHE A 156 -2.12 12.81 15.40
CA PHE A 156 -0.70 12.78 15.78
C PHE A 156 -0.18 11.37 16.15
N ASN A 157 -1.06 10.46 16.58
CA ASN A 157 -0.68 9.10 17.00
C ASN A 157 -0.82 8.07 15.87
N GLY A 158 -1.56 8.38 14.81
CA GLY A 158 -1.88 7.44 13.73
C GLY A 158 -3.07 6.52 14.03
N ASN A 159 -3.91 6.88 15.01
CA ASN A 159 -5.06 6.09 15.46
C ASN A 159 -6.37 6.37 14.68
N ASP A 160 -6.45 7.46 13.91
CA ASP A 160 -7.59 7.78 13.02
C ASP A 160 -7.18 7.65 11.53
N PRO A 161 -7.03 6.40 11.02
CA PRO A 161 -6.81 6.15 9.60
C PRO A 161 -8.08 6.40 8.80
N LEU A 162 -7.94 7.04 7.64
CA LEU A 162 -9.08 7.37 6.78
C LEU A 162 -8.72 7.39 5.30
N ILE A 163 -9.75 7.11 4.48
CA ILE A 163 -9.78 7.52 3.08
C ILE A 163 -10.66 8.77 3.00
N TYR A 164 -10.06 9.86 2.54
CA TYR A 164 -10.61 11.20 2.56
C TYR A 164 -10.66 11.80 1.15
N LYS A 165 -11.74 12.49 0.82
CA LYS A 165 -11.83 13.38 -0.35
C LYS A 165 -12.10 14.79 0.10
N LYS A 166 -11.31 15.75 -0.39
CA LYS A 166 -11.47 17.17 -0.06
C LYS A 166 -11.21 18.06 -1.27
N LYS A 167 -12.03 19.10 -1.42
CA LYS A 167 -11.74 20.20 -2.35
C LYS A 167 -10.70 21.13 -1.72
N VAL A 168 -9.65 21.47 -2.48
CA VAL A 168 -8.46 22.12 -1.92
C VAL A 168 -8.40 23.59 -2.36
N PRO A 169 -8.29 24.58 -1.45
CA PRO A 169 -7.82 24.48 -0.06
C PRO A 169 -8.91 24.24 0.98
N ALA A 170 -10.16 24.55 0.63
CA ALA A 170 -11.28 24.64 1.54
C ALA A 170 -12.56 24.11 0.90
N GLY A 171 -13.49 23.69 1.76
CA GLY A 171 -14.69 22.96 1.43
C GLY A 171 -14.83 21.74 2.35
N ASP A 172 -16.06 21.28 2.52
CA ASP A 172 -16.34 20.02 3.20
C ASP A 172 -15.75 18.84 2.41
N GLY A 173 -15.56 17.71 3.10
CA GLY A 173 -14.94 16.53 2.51
C GLY A 173 -15.60 15.24 2.98
N LEU A 174 -15.50 14.20 2.15
CA LEU A 174 -16.03 12.87 2.45
C LEU A 174 -14.97 12.03 3.14
N ARG A 175 -15.29 11.45 4.29
CA ARG A 175 -14.40 10.52 5.01
C ARG A 175 -15.03 9.16 5.26
N THR A 176 -14.18 8.16 5.42
CA THR A 176 -14.55 6.88 6.04
C THR A 176 -15.02 7.10 7.48
N GLN A 177 -15.80 6.14 7.99
CA GLN A 177 -16.31 6.16 9.35
C GLN A 177 -15.14 6.16 10.33
N LYS A 178 -15.24 6.96 11.40
CA LYS A 178 -14.20 7.05 12.42
C LYS A 178 -14.36 5.90 13.41
N ASP A 179 -13.25 5.35 13.88
CA ASP A 179 -13.19 4.32 14.92
C ASP A 179 -13.98 3.02 14.58
N ASP A 180 -14.26 2.76 13.29
CA ASP A 180 -14.96 1.56 12.81
C ASP A 180 -14.00 0.59 12.09
N LEU A 181 -13.53 -0.41 12.83
CA LEU A 181 -12.56 -1.41 12.36
C LEU A 181 -13.09 -2.27 11.19
N ARG A 182 -14.41 -2.31 10.94
CA ARG A 182 -14.97 -2.98 9.75
C ARG A 182 -14.60 -2.25 8.47
N VAL A 183 -14.38 -0.94 8.56
CA VAL A 183 -14.07 -0.04 7.45
C VAL A 183 -12.56 -0.03 7.21
N LEU A 184 -11.75 0.22 8.25
CA LEU A 184 -10.28 0.19 8.23
C LEU A 184 -9.73 -0.27 9.58
N ASP A 185 -8.90 -1.32 9.61
CA ASP A 185 -8.24 -1.80 10.84
C ASP A 185 -6.71 -1.73 10.71
N HIS A 186 -6.11 -0.68 11.26
CA HIS A 186 -4.66 -0.38 11.18
C HIS A 186 -4.09 -0.56 9.75
N PRO A 187 -4.64 0.13 8.74
CA PRO A 187 -4.20 -0.04 7.36
C PRO A 187 -2.82 0.58 7.11
N GLU A 188 -2.03 -0.08 6.27
CA GLU A 188 -0.88 0.51 5.61
C GLU A 188 -1.20 0.71 4.13
N PHE A 189 -1.31 1.98 3.71
CA PHE A 189 -1.67 2.34 2.35
C PHE A 189 -0.46 2.31 1.43
N VAL A 190 -0.60 1.61 0.30
CA VAL A 190 0.51 1.28 -0.62
C VAL A 190 0.44 2.07 -1.93
N GLY A 191 -0.76 2.30 -2.47
CA GLY A 191 -0.93 3.03 -3.71
C GLY A 191 -2.37 3.34 -4.04
N SER A 192 -2.60 4.31 -4.92
CA SER A 192 -3.93 4.66 -5.40
C SER A 192 -3.88 5.23 -6.81
N PHE A 193 -4.96 5.03 -7.56
CA PHE A 193 -5.11 5.53 -8.93
C PHE A 193 -6.59 5.67 -9.31
N VAL A 194 -6.87 6.51 -10.31
CA VAL A 194 -8.17 6.57 -10.99
C VAL A 194 -8.17 5.56 -12.13
N HIS A 195 -9.27 4.81 -12.27
CA HIS A 195 -9.56 4.02 -13.47
C HIS A 195 -11.07 4.10 -13.75
N ARG A 196 -11.42 4.61 -14.93
CA ARG A 196 -12.80 4.98 -15.31
C ARG A 196 -13.41 5.92 -14.24
N ASP A 197 -14.65 5.68 -13.80
CA ASP A 197 -15.37 6.53 -12.83
C ASP A 197 -14.94 6.34 -11.37
N TYR A 198 -13.98 5.46 -11.10
CA TYR A 198 -13.62 5.02 -9.76
C TYR A 198 -12.18 5.41 -9.37
N VAL A 199 -11.99 5.65 -8.07
CA VAL A 199 -10.68 5.70 -7.42
C VAL A 199 -10.47 4.38 -6.70
N TYR A 200 -9.31 3.76 -6.93
CA TYR A 200 -8.88 2.53 -6.28
C TYR A 200 -7.79 2.84 -5.26
N VAL A 201 -7.89 2.27 -4.07
CA VAL A 201 -6.93 2.44 -2.97
C VAL A 201 -6.44 1.06 -2.56
N TRP A 202 -5.14 0.82 -2.63
CA TRP A 202 -4.49 -0.45 -2.37
C TRP A 202 -3.77 -0.39 -1.03
N PHE A 203 -4.04 -1.35 -0.15
CA PHE A 203 -3.53 -1.35 1.22
C PHE A 203 -3.51 -2.76 1.81
N ARG A 204 -2.76 -2.95 2.89
CA ARG A 204 -2.91 -4.11 3.78
C ARG A 204 -3.41 -3.67 5.13
N GLU A 205 -4.26 -4.47 5.77
CA GLU A 205 -4.89 -4.15 7.07
C GLU A 205 -4.93 -5.41 7.95
N ARG A 206 -5.11 -5.21 9.26
CA ARG A 206 -5.40 -6.33 10.16
C ARG A 206 -6.77 -6.94 9.84
N THR A 207 -6.98 -8.17 10.29
CA THR A 207 -8.25 -8.87 10.10
C THR A 207 -8.60 -9.75 11.29
N THR A 208 -9.90 -9.88 11.55
CA THR A 208 -10.51 -10.83 12.48
C THR A 208 -11.39 -11.85 11.75
N GLU A 209 -11.31 -11.90 10.41
CA GLU A 209 -12.10 -12.79 9.56
C GLU A 209 -11.56 -14.23 9.47
N SER A 210 -10.36 -14.46 10.00
CA SER A 210 -9.55 -15.67 9.82
C SER A 210 -8.52 -15.78 10.96
N ASN A 211 -7.79 -16.89 11.01
CA ASN A 211 -6.60 -17.04 11.86
C ASN A 211 -5.40 -16.22 11.31
N GLU A 212 -5.47 -15.79 10.04
CA GLU A 212 -4.52 -14.87 9.42
C GLU A 212 -4.57 -13.49 10.08
N LYS A 213 -3.41 -12.86 10.29
CA LYS A 213 -3.32 -11.59 11.03
C LYS A 213 -3.51 -10.35 10.16
N VAL A 214 -3.21 -10.45 8.87
CA VAL A 214 -3.19 -9.33 7.91
C VAL A 214 -3.78 -9.82 6.60
N PHE A 215 -4.59 -8.99 5.93
CA PHE A 215 -4.98 -9.21 4.54
C PHE A 215 -4.72 -7.97 3.68
N SER A 216 -4.31 -8.24 2.45
CA SER A 216 -4.21 -7.23 1.40
C SER A 216 -5.57 -6.96 0.74
N ARG A 217 -5.84 -5.69 0.44
CA ARG A 217 -7.12 -5.19 -0.05
C ARG A 217 -6.97 -4.26 -1.23
N VAL A 218 -8.02 -4.23 -2.03
CA VAL A 218 -8.38 -3.06 -2.84
C VAL A 218 -9.63 -2.45 -2.23
N GLY A 219 -9.64 -1.13 -2.04
CA GLY A 219 -10.83 -0.32 -1.83
C GLY A 219 -11.24 0.39 -3.12
N ARG A 220 -12.53 0.54 -3.39
CA ARG A 220 -13.08 1.24 -4.56
C ARG A 220 -14.06 2.32 -4.10
N LEU A 221 -13.93 3.52 -4.67
CA LEU A 221 -14.76 4.71 -4.39
C LEU A 221 -15.19 5.36 -5.70
N CYS A 222 -16.39 5.96 -5.73
CA CYS A 222 -16.81 6.76 -6.88
C CYS A 222 -16.14 8.13 -6.88
N LYS A 223 -15.55 8.53 -8.01
CA LYS A 223 -14.94 9.86 -8.18
C LYS A 223 -15.95 10.97 -7.88
N ASN A 224 -17.17 10.80 -8.41
CA ASN A 224 -18.26 11.77 -8.32
C ASN A 224 -19.11 11.70 -7.04
N ASP A 225 -18.76 10.87 -6.04
CA ASP A 225 -19.51 10.77 -4.77
C ASP A 225 -19.60 12.16 -4.10
N ARG A 226 -20.78 12.51 -3.59
CA ARG A 226 -21.10 13.79 -2.93
C ARG A 226 -21.59 13.60 -1.49
N GLY A 227 -21.40 12.41 -0.94
CA GLY A 227 -21.88 12.03 0.38
C GLY A 227 -23.30 11.46 0.36
N GLY A 228 -23.70 10.89 1.50
CA GLY A 228 -25.06 10.39 1.70
C GLY A 228 -26.11 11.48 1.93
N PRO A 229 -27.40 11.11 1.97
CA PRO A 229 -28.48 12.01 2.34
C PRO A 229 -28.39 12.45 3.83
N GLY A 230 -28.92 13.64 4.13
CA GLY A 230 -29.11 14.13 5.49
C GLY A 230 -27.83 14.15 6.34
N MET A 231 -27.86 13.45 7.49
CA MET A 231 -26.74 13.41 8.43
C MET A 231 -25.49 12.69 7.91
N ALA A 232 -25.55 11.99 6.78
CA ALA A 232 -24.43 11.26 6.20
C ALA A 232 -23.70 12.01 5.07
N GLN A 233 -23.91 13.33 4.96
CA GLN A 233 -23.28 14.20 3.96
C GLN A 233 -21.74 14.18 3.98
N ASP A 234 -21.11 13.83 5.11
CA ASP A 234 -19.66 13.71 5.28
C ASP A 234 -19.13 12.27 5.05
N ARG A 235 -20.01 11.33 4.69
CA ARG A 235 -19.69 9.89 4.55
C ARG A 235 -19.75 9.44 3.12
N TRP A 236 -18.78 8.62 2.73
CA TRP A 236 -18.81 7.89 1.46
C TRP A 236 -20.11 7.08 1.33
N SER A 237 -20.82 7.29 0.22
CA SER A 237 -21.96 6.48 -0.20
C SER A 237 -21.55 5.28 -1.06
N SER A 238 -20.29 5.26 -1.51
CA SER A 238 -19.76 4.30 -2.48
C SER A 238 -18.59 3.42 -2.02
N PHE A 239 -18.01 3.64 -0.82
CA PHE A 239 -16.81 2.92 -0.39
C PHE A 239 -17.05 1.41 -0.17
N LEU A 240 -16.35 0.59 -0.93
CA LEU A 240 -16.26 -0.86 -0.75
C LEU A 240 -14.80 -1.32 -0.68
N LYS A 241 -14.53 -2.45 -0.03
CA LYS A 241 -13.23 -3.14 -0.08
C LYS A 241 -13.38 -4.64 -0.32
N ALA A 242 -12.39 -5.26 -0.97
CA ALA A 242 -12.33 -6.69 -1.27
C ALA A 242 -10.92 -7.26 -1.00
N ARG A 243 -10.80 -8.56 -0.71
CA ARG A 243 -9.51 -9.22 -0.45
C ARG A 243 -8.80 -9.57 -1.77
N LEU A 244 -7.50 -9.26 -1.82
CA LEU A 244 -6.59 -9.74 -2.86
C LEU A 244 -6.10 -11.16 -2.54
N ASN A 245 -6.08 -12.02 -3.54
CA ASN A 245 -5.50 -13.36 -3.48
C ASN A 245 -4.25 -13.44 -4.36
N CYS A 246 -3.09 -13.25 -3.74
CA CYS A 246 -1.79 -13.62 -4.30
C CYS A 246 -1.33 -14.90 -3.58
N SER A 247 -1.35 -16.02 -4.28
CA SER A 247 -0.94 -17.32 -3.74
C SER A 247 -0.35 -18.23 -4.82
N VAL A 248 0.50 -19.16 -4.41
CA VAL A 248 0.93 -20.29 -5.25
C VAL A 248 -0.11 -21.41 -5.14
N PRO A 249 -0.65 -21.94 -6.25
CA PRO A 249 -1.58 -23.06 -6.24
C PRO A 249 -0.96 -24.32 -5.63
N ALA A 250 -1.70 -24.97 -4.72
CA ALA A 250 -1.39 -26.25 -4.10
C ALA A 250 -2.65 -26.79 -3.41
N ASP A 251 -2.64 -28.05 -2.93
CA ASP A 251 -3.73 -28.64 -2.14
C ASP A 251 -4.12 -27.77 -0.93
N SER A 252 -3.12 -27.12 -0.32
CA SER A 252 -3.29 -25.97 0.57
C SER A 252 -2.50 -24.79 -0.01
N PRO A 253 -3.15 -23.79 -0.63
CA PRO A 253 -2.45 -22.69 -1.29
C PRO A 253 -1.55 -21.90 -0.33
N PHE A 254 -0.39 -21.47 -0.82
CA PHE A 254 0.56 -20.67 -0.05
C PHE A 254 0.35 -19.18 -0.32
N TYR A 255 -0.06 -18.40 0.68
CA TYR A 255 -0.50 -17.01 0.52
C TYR A 255 0.58 -15.97 0.85
N PHE A 256 0.66 -14.93 0.02
CA PHE A 256 1.45 -13.72 0.27
C PHE A 256 0.49 -12.60 0.69
N ASN A 257 0.28 -12.47 2.00
CA ASN A 257 -0.78 -11.62 2.56
C ASN A 257 -0.40 -10.15 2.76
N GLU A 258 0.89 -9.76 2.71
CA GLU A 258 1.36 -8.39 2.96
C GLU A 258 1.78 -7.64 1.68
N LEU A 259 0.86 -6.88 1.08
CA LEU A 259 1.12 -5.96 -0.04
C LEU A 259 2.19 -4.90 0.32
N GLN A 260 3.21 -4.76 -0.53
CA GLN A 260 4.33 -3.82 -0.39
C GLN A 260 4.31 -2.70 -1.44
N SER A 261 3.96 -3.00 -2.70
CA SER A 261 3.95 -2.03 -3.80
C SER A 261 2.94 -2.40 -4.89
N VAL A 262 2.53 -1.43 -5.72
CA VAL A 262 1.57 -1.61 -6.82
C VAL A 262 1.93 -0.73 -8.01
N SER A 263 1.80 -1.26 -9.22
CA SER A 263 2.02 -0.53 -10.47
C SER A 263 0.84 0.40 -10.79
N LYS A 264 1.04 1.34 -11.72
CA LYS A 264 -0.10 1.94 -12.44
C LYS A 264 -0.79 0.84 -13.29
N PRO A 265 -2.08 0.98 -13.62
CA PRO A 265 -2.76 0.08 -14.56
C PRO A 265 -2.07 0.10 -15.92
N VAL A 266 -1.67 -1.07 -16.39
CA VAL A 266 -1.05 -1.30 -17.70
C VAL A 266 -2.17 -1.60 -18.70
N PRO A 267 -2.34 -0.83 -19.79
CA PRO A 267 -3.40 -1.08 -20.76
C PRO A 267 -3.17 -2.38 -21.53
N LEU A 268 -4.25 -3.09 -21.83
CA LEU A 268 -4.28 -4.29 -22.66
C LEU A 268 -4.95 -3.99 -24.01
N GLU A 269 -4.60 -4.77 -25.05
CA GLU A 269 -5.11 -4.58 -26.42
C GLU A 269 -6.64 -4.70 -26.54
N ASN A 270 -7.28 -5.41 -25.61
CA ASN A 270 -8.73 -5.58 -25.52
C ASN A 270 -9.47 -4.42 -24.83
N GLY A 271 -8.78 -3.34 -24.43
CA GLY A 271 -9.37 -2.21 -23.71
C GLY A 271 -9.60 -2.43 -22.21
N ASP A 272 -9.13 -3.55 -21.67
CA ASP A 272 -8.97 -3.76 -20.23
C ASP A 272 -7.60 -3.21 -19.75
N ALA A 273 -7.32 -3.31 -18.45
CA ALA A 273 -6.01 -3.03 -17.89
C ALA A 273 -5.61 -4.07 -16.84
N ILE A 274 -4.32 -4.26 -16.63
CA ILE A 274 -3.76 -5.16 -15.62
C ILE A 274 -2.87 -4.39 -14.64
N VAL A 275 -2.92 -4.76 -13.37
CA VAL A 275 -2.19 -4.12 -12.27
C VAL A 275 -1.28 -5.16 -11.64
N TYR A 276 0.02 -4.87 -11.58
CA TYR A 276 1.01 -5.74 -10.94
C TYR A 276 1.27 -5.25 -9.52
N ALA A 277 1.37 -6.17 -8.57
CA ALA A 277 1.52 -5.87 -7.16
C ALA A 277 2.52 -6.81 -6.50
N VAL A 278 3.33 -6.23 -5.61
CA VAL A 278 4.36 -6.92 -4.81
C VAL A 278 3.78 -7.28 -3.46
N PHE A 279 3.93 -8.53 -3.05
CA PHE A 279 3.49 -9.05 -1.76
C PHE A 279 4.64 -9.74 -1.04
N ALA A 280 4.58 -9.74 0.29
CA ALA A 280 5.39 -10.57 1.16
C ALA A 280 4.51 -11.56 1.94
N THR A 281 5.12 -12.61 2.47
CA THR A 281 4.50 -13.41 3.53
C THR A 281 4.31 -12.57 4.80
N SER A 282 3.31 -12.92 5.61
CA SER A 282 3.14 -12.29 6.92
C SER A 282 4.39 -12.49 7.78
N ARG A 283 4.82 -11.44 8.51
CA ARG A 283 6.02 -11.47 9.38
C ARG A 283 6.08 -12.72 10.26
N SER A 284 6.92 -13.66 9.85
CA SER A 284 7.08 -15.01 10.42
C SER A 284 8.53 -15.47 10.22
N ALA A 285 8.86 -16.72 10.58
CA ALA A 285 10.21 -17.26 10.41
C ALA A 285 10.65 -17.39 8.93
N VAL A 286 9.72 -17.33 7.98
CA VAL A 286 10.00 -17.45 6.54
C VAL A 286 9.42 -16.23 5.82
N LEU A 287 10.30 -15.26 5.54
CA LEU A 287 9.98 -14.09 4.71
C LEU A 287 10.18 -14.48 3.24
N MET A 288 9.12 -14.45 2.44
CA MET A 288 9.18 -14.69 1.00
C MET A 288 8.40 -13.61 0.28
N ASN A 289 8.80 -13.33 -0.96
CA ASN A 289 8.21 -12.26 -1.76
C ASN A 289 7.58 -12.84 -3.03
N ALA A 290 6.53 -12.21 -3.53
CA ALA A 290 5.88 -12.56 -4.79
C ALA A 290 5.40 -11.32 -5.55
N VAL A 291 5.33 -11.43 -6.87
CA VAL A 291 4.66 -10.48 -7.75
C VAL A 291 3.42 -11.16 -8.33
N CYS A 292 2.23 -10.61 -8.09
CA CYS A 292 0.98 -11.07 -8.69
C CYS A 292 0.39 -10.00 -9.60
N ALA A 293 -0.47 -10.40 -10.54
CA ALA A 293 -1.08 -9.51 -11.52
C ALA A 293 -2.60 -9.65 -11.50
N PHE A 294 -3.34 -8.53 -11.48
CA PHE A 294 -4.80 -8.51 -11.34
C PHE A 294 -5.42 -7.70 -12.47
N ARG A 295 -6.39 -8.26 -13.21
CA ARG A 295 -7.11 -7.50 -14.23
C ARG A 295 -8.11 -6.54 -13.58
N MET A 296 -8.25 -5.35 -14.15
CA MET A 296 -9.25 -4.39 -13.71
C MET A 296 -10.67 -4.90 -13.96
N SER A 297 -10.92 -5.64 -15.04
CA SER A 297 -12.17 -6.36 -15.28
C SER A 297 -12.54 -7.34 -14.16
N ASP A 298 -11.58 -8.16 -13.69
CA ASP A 298 -11.79 -9.13 -12.60
C ASP A 298 -12.07 -8.41 -11.26
N ILE A 299 -11.33 -7.34 -10.97
CA ILE A 299 -11.57 -6.46 -9.81
C ILE A 299 -12.98 -5.85 -9.86
N ASP A 300 -13.37 -5.29 -11.01
CA ASP A 300 -14.70 -4.69 -11.20
C ASP A 300 -15.82 -5.72 -11.08
N ALA A 301 -15.63 -6.94 -11.61
CA ALA A 301 -16.60 -8.03 -11.47
C ALA A 301 -16.86 -8.37 -9.99
N VAL A 302 -15.81 -8.49 -9.17
CA VAL A 302 -15.95 -8.74 -7.72
C VAL A 302 -16.75 -7.63 -7.03
N PHE A 303 -16.45 -6.35 -7.29
CA PHE A 303 -17.21 -5.25 -6.69
C PHE A 303 -18.65 -5.11 -7.23
N ASN A 304 -18.89 -5.42 -8.50
CA ASN A 304 -20.18 -5.25 -9.16
C ASN A 304 -21.14 -6.44 -8.96
N GLN A 305 -20.62 -7.63 -8.66
CA GLN A 305 -21.41 -8.88 -8.60
C GLN A 305 -21.26 -9.64 -7.28
N GLY A 306 -20.12 -9.50 -6.60
CA GLY A 306 -19.78 -10.24 -5.37
C GLY A 306 -20.77 -10.04 -4.22
N ARG A 307 -20.77 -10.98 -3.30
CA ARG A 307 -21.56 -10.97 -2.06
C ARG A 307 -20.93 -10.04 -1.03
N PHE A 308 -21.76 -9.37 -0.26
CA PHE A 308 -21.30 -8.61 0.89
C PHE A 308 -21.00 -9.56 2.05
N LYS A 309 -19.90 -9.31 2.76
CA LYS A 309 -19.56 -9.99 4.01
C LYS A 309 -20.17 -9.20 5.17
N THR A 310 -21.16 -9.79 5.81
CA THR A 310 -21.97 -9.15 6.86
C THR A 310 -21.60 -9.76 8.21
N GLN A 311 -21.27 -8.92 9.19
CA GLN A 311 -20.90 -9.36 10.53
C GLN A 311 -22.15 -9.38 11.43
N ARG A 312 -22.53 -10.56 11.93
CA ARG A 312 -23.71 -10.75 12.81
C ARG A 312 -23.36 -10.59 14.29
N SER A 313 -22.12 -10.92 14.66
CA SER A 313 -21.52 -10.69 15.97
C SER A 313 -20.00 -10.57 15.80
N VAL A 314 -19.26 -10.19 16.85
CA VAL A 314 -17.81 -9.94 16.80
C VAL A 314 -17.02 -11.04 16.07
N SER A 315 -17.41 -12.31 16.25
CA SER A 315 -16.77 -13.49 15.63
C SER A 315 -17.58 -14.17 14.52
N SER A 316 -18.78 -13.71 14.18
CA SER A 316 -19.67 -14.39 13.22
C SER A 316 -19.88 -13.57 11.94
N TYR A 317 -19.37 -14.10 10.82
CA TYR A 317 -19.55 -13.53 9.48
C TYR A 317 -20.49 -14.39 8.64
N THR A 318 -21.37 -13.74 7.87
CA THR A 318 -22.22 -14.40 6.86
C THR A 318 -22.16 -13.65 5.54
N SER A 319 -22.07 -14.37 4.42
CA SER A 319 -22.13 -13.77 3.08
C SER A 319 -23.58 -13.61 2.61
N ARG A 320 -23.89 -12.49 1.93
CA ARG A 320 -25.22 -12.22 1.38
C ARG A 320 -25.13 -11.53 0.01
N HIS A 321 -25.98 -11.93 -0.93
CA HIS A 321 -26.25 -11.11 -2.11
C HIS A 321 -27.12 -9.91 -1.72
N HIS A 322 -26.98 -8.79 -2.44
CA HIS A 322 -27.91 -7.68 -2.33
C HIS A 322 -29.18 -8.01 -3.11
N VAL A 323 -30.36 -7.79 -2.51
CA VAL A 323 -31.63 -8.33 -3.03
C VAL A 323 -32.20 -7.49 -4.17
N ASN A 324 -31.99 -6.17 -4.17
CA ASN A 324 -32.64 -5.23 -5.10
C ASN A 324 -31.99 -5.15 -6.50
N GLY A 325 -31.27 -6.18 -6.94
CA GLY A 325 -30.68 -6.25 -8.28
C GLY A 325 -29.52 -5.27 -8.56
N PRO A 326 -29.08 -5.15 -9.84
CA PRO A 326 -27.85 -4.42 -10.20
C PRO A 326 -28.00 -2.89 -10.30
N ALA A 327 -29.21 -2.37 -10.46
CA ALA A 327 -29.47 -0.93 -10.56
C ALA A 327 -29.36 -0.24 -9.19
N GLU A 328 -29.88 -0.89 -8.14
CA GLU A 328 -29.84 -0.41 -6.75
C GLU A 328 -28.66 -1.01 -5.94
N ARG A 329 -27.62 -1.53 -6.61
CA ARG A 329 -26.49 -2.14 -5.91
C ARG A 329 -25.66 -1.07 -5.18
N PRO A 330 -25.48 -1.17 -3.83
CA PRO A 330 -24.62 -0.26 -3.09
C PRO A 330 -23.16 -0.30 -3.59
N GLY A 331 -22.50 0.85 -3.64
CA GLY A 331 -21.12 0.96 -4.16
C GLY A 331 -21.00 1.18 -5.68
N ARG A 332 -22.12 1.41 -6.37
CA ARG A 332 -22.16 1.89 -7.76
C ARG A 332 -22.22 3.42 -7.80
N CYS A 333 -21.63 4.04 -8.83
CA CYS A 333 -21.73 5.48 -9.02
C CYS A 333 -23.11 5.88 -9.56
N VAL A 334 -23.64 6.96 -8.99
CA VAL A 334 -24.91 7.60 -9.36
C VAL A 334 -24.65 9.09 -9.62
N GLU A 335 -25.54 9.78 -10.33
CA GLU A 335 -25.35 11.19 -10.68
C GLU A 335 -25.27 12.12 -9.46
N ASP A 336 -26.06 11.85 -8.42
CA ASP A 336 -26.09 12.63 -7.18
C ASP A 336 -26.41 11.72 -5.98
N SER A 337 -25.37 11.28 -5.27
CA SER A 337 -25.47 10.37 -4.12
C SER A 337 -26.32 10.92 -2.96
N ARG A 338 -26.47 12.25 -2.87
CA ARG A 338 -27.29 12.92 -1.86
C ARG A 338 -28.80 12.66 -2.03
N LYS A 339 -29.21 12.09 -3.18
CA LYS A 339 -30.58 11.70 -3.51
C LYS A 339 -30.86 10.21 -3.27
N LEU A 340 -29.89 9.44 -2.81
CA LEU A 340 -30.11 8.03 -2.42
C LEU A 340 -31.11 7.95 -1.27
N SER A 341 -31.97 6.93 -1.27
CA SER A 341 -33.02 6.74 -0.25
C SER A 341 -32.45 6.27 1.09
N ASP A 342 -31.48 5.35 1.07
CA ASP A 342 -30.72 4.89 2.22
C ASP A 342 -29.29 4.51 1.81
N ILE A 343 -28.34 4.72 2.71
CA ILE A 343 -26.95 4.21 2.59
C ILE A 343 -26.52 3.38 3.82
N SER A 344 -27.42 3.12 4.77
CA SER A 344 -27.14 2.38 6.01
C SER A 344 -26.58 0.98 5.77
N PHE A 345 -26.91 0.36 4.63
CA PHE A 345 -26.36 -0.95 4.26
C PHE A 345 -24.84 -0.89 4.01
N ILE A 346 -24.37 0.02 3.15
CA ILE A 346 -22.93 0.11 2.81
C ILE A 346 -22.09 0.63 3.99
N LEU A 347 -22.64 1.57 4.77
CA LEU A 347 -22.01 2.05 6.01
C LEU A 347 -21.76 0.94 7.03
N LYS A 348 -22.55 -0.15 7.01
CA LYS A 348 -22.42 -1.30 7.92
C LYS A 348 -21.66 -2.49 7.31
N ASN A 349 -21.63 -2.58 5.98
CA ASN A 349 -21.11 -3.74 5.24
C ASN A 349 -20.22 -3.29 4.05
N PRO A 350 -19.10 -2.59 4.28
CA PRO A 350 -18.20 -2.15 3.21
C PRO A 350 -17.39 -3.30 2.58
N LEU A 351 -17.37 -4.48 3.20
CA LEU A 351 -16.51 -5.59 2.80
C LEU A 351 -17.24 -6.55 1.84
N ILE A 352 -16.60 -6.85 0.71
CA ILE A 352 -16.97 -7.92 -0.21
C ILE A 352 -16.35 -9.25 0.25
N ASN A 353 -17.13 -10.32 0.19
CA ASN A 353 -16.75 -11.67 0.64
C ASN A 353 -15.90 -12.42 -0.40
N ASP A 354 -16.17 -12.18 -1.68
CA ASP A 354 -15.52 -12.88 -2.78
C ASP A 354 -14.11 -12.31 -3.03
N LEU A 355 -13.20 -13.19 -3.47
CA LEU A 355 -11.77 -12.89 -3.60
C LEU A 355 -11.46 -12.32 -4.99
N ILE A 356 -10.59 -11.30 -5.03
CA ILE A 356 -9.93 -10.87 -6.26
C ILE A 356 -8.75 -11.81 -6.50
N SER A 357 -8.90 -12.75 -7.43
CA SER A 357 -7.83 -13.69 -7.81
C SER A 357 -6.83 -13.07 -8.78
N THR A 358 -5.57 -13.51 -8.69
CA THR A 358 -4.53 -13.22 -9.67
C THR A 358 -4.91 -13.78 -11.05
N ALA A 359 -4.55 -13.06 -12.12
CA ALA A 359 -4.90 -13.36 -13.51
C ALA A 359 -4.14 -14.57 -14.10
N SER A 360 -3.03 -14.92 -13.45
CA SER A 360 -2.15 -16.07 -13.71
C SER A 360 -1.52 -16.51 -12.36
N GLU A 361 -0.71 -17.56 -12.37
CA GLU A 361 0.23 -17.80 -11.27
C GLU A 361 1.13 -16.58 -10.99
N PRO A 362 1.73 -16.46 -9.79
CA PRO A 362 2.62 -15.35 -9.46
C PRO A 362 3.75 -15.19 -10.50
N VAL A 363 3.85 -13.98 -11.05
CA VAL A 363 4.81 -13.55 -12.08
C VAL A 363 6.26 -13.74 -11.61
N LEU A 364 6.51 -13.62 -10.32
CA LEU A 364 7.81 -13.89 -9.69
C LEU A 364 7.55 -14.39 -8.27
N VAL A 365 8.36 -15.35 -7.81
CA VAL A 365 8.42 -15.76 -6.39
C VAL A 365 9.89 -15.79 -5.97
N GLU A 366 10.22 -15.09 -4.88
CA GLU A 366 11.56 -15.08 -4.30
C GLU A 366 11.55 -15.74 -2.91
N GLY A 367 12.43 -16.73 -2.75
CA GLY A 367 12.63 -17.45 -1.49
C GLY A 367 13.33 -16.64 -0.39
N PRO A 368 13.42 -17.18 0.84
CA PRO A 368 13.85 -16.43 2.03
C PRO A 368 15.34 -16.04 2.09
N SER A 369 16.14 -16.42 1.08
CA SER A 369 17.52 -15.98 0.92
C SER A 369 17.66 -14.71 0.06
N LYS A 370 16.55 -14.15 -0.43
CA LYS A 370 16.53 -12.93 -1.26
C LYS A 370 16.10 -11.72 -0.44
N PRO A 371 16.63 -10.51 -0.72
CA PRO A 371 16.14 -9.29 -0.09
C PRO A 371 14.69 -8.99 -0.48
N ASP A 372 13.95 -8.32 0.40
CA ASP A 372 12.55 -7.96 0.16
C ASP A 372 12.35 -7.15 -1.12
N LEU A 373 11.24 -7.41 -1.81
CA LEU A 373 10.78 -6.64 -2.95
C LEU A 373 10.01 -5.41 -2.44
N THR A 374 10.42 -4.21 -2.84
CA THR A 374 9.98 -2.94 -2.21
C THR A 374 9.24 -1.99 -3.15
N SER A 375 9.43 -2.11 -4.46
CA SER A 375 8.81 -1.22 -5.46
C SER A 375 8.64 -1.91 -6.80
N ILE A 376 7.62 -1.51 -7.59
CA ILE A 376 7.35 -2.10 -8.91
C ILE A 376 6.92 -1.05 -9.94
N THR A 377 7.38 -1.21 -11.17
CA THR A 377 6.82 -0.53 -12.35
C THR A 377 6.83 -1.49 -13.54
N VAL A 378 5.93 -1.30 -14.50
CA VAL A 378 5.78 -2.19 -15.66
C VAL A 378 5.66 -1.35 -16.91
N VAL A 379 6.39 -1.76 -17.95
CA VAL A 379 6.47 -1.06 -19.23
C VAL A 379 6.06 -2.02 -20.35
N PRO A 380 5.00 -1.71 -21.12
CA PRO A 380 4.71 -2.40 -22.38
C PRO A 380 5.82 -2.13 -23.40
N ALA A 381 6.44 -3.20 -23.89
CA ALA A 381 7.31 -3.18 -25.06
C ALA A 381 6.49 -3.68 -26.27
N SER A 382 6.02 -2.75 -27.11
CA SER A 382 5.26 -3.03 -28.33
C SER A 382 6.14 -3.35 -29.54
N ALA A 383 7.41 -2.96 -29.49
CA ALA A 383 8.42 -3.26 -30.49
C ALA A 383 9.22 -4.49 -30.03
N ALA A 384 8.77 -5.69 -30.41
CA ALA A 384 9.61 -6.87 -30.48
C ALA A 384 9.56 -7.44 -31.89
N ILE A 385 10.73 -7.73 -32.46
CA ILE A 385 10.89 -8.26 -33.81
C ILE A 385 10.87 -9.79 -33.71
N SER A 386 9.67 -10.37 -33.72
CA SER A 386 9.53 -11.81 -33.95
C SER A 386 9.93 -12.14 -35.39
N ALA A 387 10.84 -13.11 -35.57
CA ALA A 387 11.29 -13.55 -36.88
C ALA A 387 10.10 -13.94 -37.80
N GLY A 388 9.79 -13.10 -38.78
CA GLY A 388 8.66 -13.28 -39.70
C GLY A 388 7.27 -12.86 -39.19
N ARG A 389 7.15 -12.28 -37.99
CA ARG A 389 5.91 -11.66 -37.48
C ARG A 389 6.23 -10.32 -36.80
N SER A 390 5.97 -9.22 -37.50
CA SER A 390 5.96 -7.89 -36.88
C SER A 390 4.85 -7.80 -35.83
N ASN A 391 5.15 -7.14 -34.70
CA ASN A 391 4.22 -6.76 -33.62
C ASN A 391 3.84 -7.90 -32.66
N GLN A 392 4.82 -8.45 -31.93
CA GLN A 392 4.53 -9.13 -30.66
C GLN A 392 4.77 -8.15 -29.50
N SER A 393 3.77 -7.98 -28.63
CA SER A 393 3.86 -7.13 -27.44
C SER A 393 4.27 -7.93 -26.20
N PHE A 394 5.08 -7.33 -25.32
CA PHE A 394 5.55 -7.94 -24.07
C PHE A 394 5.43 -6.96 -22.91
N ASN A 395 5.07 -7.44 -21.71
CA ASN A 395 5.13 -6.64 -20.49
C ASN A 395 6.48 -6.84 -19.78
N VAL A 396 7.26 -5.78 -19.66
CA VAL A 396 8.56 -5.79 -18.98
C VAL A 396 8.38 -5.22 -17.57
N VAL A 397 8.62 -6.08 -16.58
CA VAL A 397 8.41 -5.83 -15.16
C VAL A 397 9.75 -5.45 -14.52
N TYR A 398 9.77 -4.28 -13.86
CA TYR A 398 10.92 -3.80 -13.11
C TYR A 398 10.58 -3.76 -11.62
N VAL A 399 11.40 -4.41 -10.79
CA VAL A 399 11.13 -4.56 -9.34
C VAL A 399 12.35 -4.14 -8.53
N GLY A 400 12.19 -3.15 -7.66
CA GLY A 400 13.24 -2.72 -6.74
C GLY A 400 13.29 -3.59 -5.49
N ARG A 401 14.49 -3.78 -4.93
CA ARG A 401 14.73 -4.50 -3.67
C ARG A 401 15.18 -3.59 -2.52
N SER A 402 15.00 -4.11 -1.31
CA SER A 402 15.44 -3.47 -0.05
C SER A 402 16.95 -3.33 0.10
N ASP A 403 17.75 -4.08 -0.67
CA ASP A 403 19.22 -3.98 -0.65
C ASP A 403 19.78 -2.97 -1.67
N GLY A 404 18.94 -2.34 -2.50
CA GLY A 404 19.38 -1.43 -3.57
C GLY A 404 19.52 -2.08 -4.95
N THR A 405 19.06 -3.31 -5.14
CA THR A 405 19.12 -4.03 -6.42
C THR A 405 17.81 -3.90 -7.22
N LEU A 406 17.90 -3.66 -8.53
CA LEU A 406 16.77 -3.62 -9.46
C LEU A 406 16.73 -4.88 -10.32
N LEU A 407 15.59 -5.56 -10.29
CA LEU A 407 15.27 -6.65 -11.20
C LEU A 407 14.61 -6.12 -12.47
N LYS A 408 14.94 -6.73 -13.60
CA LYS A 408 14.22 -6.62 -14.87
C LYS A 408 13.80 -8.01 -15.33
N ALA A 409 12.52 -8.20 -15.59
CA ALA A 409 11.95 -9.44 -16.11
C ALA A 409 10.94 -9.17 -17.22
N VAL A 410 10.64 -10.17 -18.05
CA VAL A 410 9.63 -10.09 -19.10
C VAL A 410 8.60 -11.21 -18.92
N GLN A 411 7.32 -10.86 -19.00
CA GLN A 411 6.23 -11.84 -19.02
C GLN A 411 6.06 -12.37 -20.46
N LEU A 412 6.05 -13.70 -20.59
CA LEU A 412 5.99 -14.43 -21.84
C LEU A 412 4.53 -14.84 -22.17
N PRO A 413 4.23 -15.18 -23.44
CA PRO A 413 2.85 -15.52 -23.86
C PRO A 413 2.30 -16.81 -23.25
N ASP A 414 3.16 -17.72 -22.81
CA ASP A 414 2.80 -18.96 -22.11
C ASP A 414 2.47 -18.73 -20.62
N GLY A 415 2.57 -17.48 -20.14
CA GLY A 415 2.32 -17.09 -18.77
C GLY A 415 3.55 -17.13 -17.87
N HIS A 416 4.66 -17.73 -18.33
CA HIS A 416 5.91 -17.73 -17.57
C HIS A 416 6.61 -16.37 -17.60
N THR A 417 7.57 -16.19 -16.69
CA THR A 417 8.39 -14.98 -16.62
C THR A 417 9.86 -15.31 -16.81
N ALA A 418 10.54 -14.58 -17.69
CA ALA A 418 11.99 -14.66 -17.84
C ALA A 418 12.66 -13.50 -17.09
N LEU A 419 13.60 -13.80 -16.20
CA LEU A 419 14.50 -12.79 -15.63
C LEU A 419 15.52 -12.38 -16.69
N ILE A 420 15.59 -11.07 -17.00
CA ILE A 420 16.52 -10.49 -17.97
C ILE A 420 17.80 -10.03 -17.25
N SER A 421 17.65 -9.27 -16.16
CA SER A 421 18.80 -8.75 -15.41
C SER A 421 18.50 -8.47 -13.94
N ASN A 422 19.57 -8.41 -13.14
CA ASN A 422 19.55 -8.19 -11.70
C ASN A 422 20.71 -7.25 -11.34
N VAL A 423 20.45 -5.95 -11.31
CA VAL A 423 21.49 -4.90 -11.32
C VAL A 423 21.52 -4.13 -10.01
N LYS A 424 22.69 -4.02 -9.39
CA LYS A 424 22.90 -3.21 -8.18
C LYS A 424 22.80 -1.72 -8.54
N ILE A 425 21.70 -1.05 -8.14
CA ILE A 425 21.49 0.39 -8.41
C ILE A 425 22.04 1.24 -7.28
N PHE A 426 21.97 0.76 -6.04
CA PHE A 426 22.51 1.45 -4.86
C PHE A 426 23.32 0.49 -4.00
N GLU A 427 24.36 1.03 -3.35
CA GLU A 427 25.19 0.23 -2.44
C GLU A 427 24.41 -0.23 -1.22
N ALA A 428 24.76 -1.43 -0.73
CA ALA A 428 24.09 -2.08 0.38
C ALA A 428 24.26 -1.25 1.67
N SER A 429 23.22 -0.47 1.98
CA SER A 429 23.15 0.43 3.13
C SER A 429 21.68 0.53 3.58
N PRO A 430 21.39 0.87 4.84
CA PRO A 430 20.01 1.05 5.32
C PRO A 430 19.23 2.17 4.61
N LEU A 431 19.88 2.94 3.75
CA LEU A 431 19.31 4.02 2.93
C LEU A 431 19.10 3.60 1.47
N GLY A 432 19.88 2.64 0.97
CA GLY A 432 19.90 2.20 -0.43
C GLY A 432 18.68 1.39 -0.89
N SER A 433 17.76 1.05 0.01
CA SER A 433 16.48 0.41 -0.33
C SER A 433 15.73 1.21 -1.39
N ILE A 434 15.35 0.55 -2.51
CA ILE A 434 14.65 1.20 -3.62
C ILE A 434 13.19 1.44 -3.21
N ASN A 435 12.84 2.69 -2.93
CA ASN A 435 11.50 3.07 -2.47
C ASN A 435 10.54 3.42 -3.62
N ALA A 436 11.06 3.74 -4.81
CA ALA A 436 10.27 3.94 -6.03
C ALA A 436 11.07 3.60 -7.29
N VAL A 437 10.37 3.08 -8.29
CA VAL A 437 10.84 2.92 -9.68
C VAL A 437 9.75 3.45 -10.60
N VAL A 438 10.11 4.23 -11.62
CA VAL A 438 9.16 4.82 -12.56
C VAL A 438 9.80 4.98 -13.94
N GLN A 439 9.02 4.76 -15.00
CA GLN A 439 9.47 5.01 -16.37
C GLN A 439 9.50 6.51 -16.69
N LEU A 440 10.52 6.93 -17.45
CA LEU A 440 10.54 8.14 -18.26
C LEU A 440 10.43 7.74 -19.74
N PRO A 441 9.23 7.75 -20.35
CA PRO A 441 9.04 7.35 -21.74
C PRO A 441 9.86 8.21 -22.72
N GLN A 442 10.02 9.50 -22.42
CA GLN A 442 10.72 10.48 -23.29
C GLN A 442 12.22 10.20 -23.45
N THR A 443 12.81 9.39 -22.58
CA THR A 443 14.26 9.10 -22.56
C THR A 443 14.57 7.61 -22.40
N GLN A 444 13.61 6.72 -22.68
CA GLN A 444 13.73 5.25 -22.59
C GLN A 444 14.51 4.77 -21.35
N SER A 445 14.19 5.35 -20.21
CA SER A 445 14.95 5.18 -18.97
C SER A 445 14.03 5.06 -17.77
N LEU A 446 14.57 4.55 -16.67
CA LEU A 446 13.89 4.50 -15.38
C LEU A 446 14.51 5.51 -14.43
N VAL A 447 13.66 6.14 -13.61
CA VAL A 447 14.08 6.83 -12.40
C VAL A 447 13.90 5.89 -11.23
N VAL A 448 14.99 5.67 -10.49
CA VAL A 448 15.09 4.79 -9.33
C VAL A 448 15.42 5.66 -8.13
N VAL A 449 14.66 5.54 -7.05
CA VAL A 449 14.76 6.41 -5.86
C VAL A 449 15.08 5.58 -4.62
N SER A 450 16.01 6.08 -3.80
CA SER A 450 16.27 5.64 -2.44
C SER A 450 15.99 6.80 -1.46
N LYS A 451 16.32 6.65 -0.18
CA LYS A 451 16.13 7.72 0.81
C LYS A 451 17.10 8.91 0.66
N ASP A 452 18.23 8.71 0.00
CA ASP A 452 19.35 9.67 -0.05
C ASP A 452 19.73 10.10 -1.47
N ARG A 453 19.21 9.42 -2.50
CA ARG A 453 19.58 9.66 -3.90
C ARG A 453 18.50 9.22 -4.90
N VAL A 454 18.58 9.83 -6.07
CA VAL A 454 17.79 9.50 -7.26
C VAL A 454 18.78 9.15 -8.37
N ARG A 455 18.60 8.02 -9.05
CA ARG A 455 19.40 7.63 -10.23
C ARG A 455 18.50 7.48 -11.45
N ARG A 456 19.02 7.88 -12.61
CA ARG A 456 18.43 7.56 -13.92
C ARG A 456 19.23 6.44 -14.55
N VAL A 457 18.56 5.37 -14.93
CA VAL A 457 19.19 4.18 -15.54
C VAL A 457 18.54 3.86 -16.89
N PRO A 458 19.31 3.52 -17.93
CA PRO A 458 18.75 3.05 -19.20
C PRO A 458 17.84 1.83 -18.98
N MET A 459 16.75 1.74 -19.75
CA MET A 459 15.88 0.54 -19.70
C MET A 459 16.57 -0.69 -20.30
N HIS A 460 17.48 -0.50 -21.25
CA HIS A 460 18.17 -1.56 -22.00
C HIS A 460 19.70 -1.41 -21.88
N HIS A 461 20.45 -2.49 -22.15
CA HIS A 461 21.91 -2.52 -22.09
C HIS A 461 22.47 -3.39 -23.23
N CYS A 462 21.96 -3.19 -24.44
CA CYS A 462 22.20 -4.03 -25.62
C CYS A 462 23.67 -4.03 -26.04
N ASP A 463 24.28 -2.84 -26.09
CA ASP A 463 25.65 -2.55 -26.56
C ASP A 463 26.77 -3.31 -25.82
N LYS A 464 26.45 -3.99 -24.72
CA LYS A 464 27.39 -4.84 -23.97
C LYS A 464 27.58 -6.23 -24.59
N GLN A 465 26.73 -6.64 -25.52
CA GLN A 465 26.81 -7.98 -26.14
C GLN A 465 27.57 -7.91 -27.46
N VAL A 466 28.59 -8.77 -27.60
CA VAL A 466 29.51 -8.76 -28.76
C VAL A 466 29.18 -9.80 -29.82
N SER A 467 28.23 -10.71 -29.55
CA SER A 467 27.77 -11.71 -30.53
C SER A 467 26.25 -11.81 -30.62
N CYS A 468 25.76 -12.38 -31.73
CA CYS A 468 24.34 -12.64 -31.94
C CYS A 468 23.76 -13.56 -30.86
N GLY A 469 24.49 -14.62 -30.50
CA GLY A 469 24.08 -15.56 -29.45
C GLY A 469 23.90 -14.87 -28.10
N GLN A 470 24.83 -13.99 -27.72
CA GLN A 470 24.74 -13.18 -26.51
C GLN A 470 23.58 -12.18 -26.54
N CYS A 471 23.41 -11.45 -27.66
CA CYS A 471 22.37 -10.46 -27.84
C CYS A 471 20.95 -11.06 -27.75
N VAL A 472 20.71 -12.16 -28.48
CA VAL A 472 19.44 -12.89 -28.43
C VAL A 472 19.26 -13.58 -27.07
N GLY A 473 20.35 -14.04 -26.47
CA GLY A 473 20.39 -14.65 -25.13
C GLY A 473 19.93 -13.74 -23.99
N LEU A 474 19.99 -12.40 -24.16
CA LEU A 474 19.43 -11.45 -23.19
C LEU A 474 17.92 -11.62 -22.98
N ARG A 475 17.19 -12.11 -23.98
CA ARG A 475 15.71 -12.17 -24.00
C ARG A 475 15.04 -10.82 -23.73
N ASP A 476 15.74 -9.72 -23.98
CA ASP A 476 15.25 -8.36 -23.75
C ASP A 476 14.44 -7.89 -24.95
N PRO A 477 13.13 -7.56 -24.81
CA PRO A 477 12.34 -7.03 -25.91
C PRO A 477 12.92 -5.77 -26.55
N HIS A 478 13.78 -5.03 -25.84
CA HIS A 478 14.39 -3.79 -26.35
C HIS A 478 15.70 -4.01 -27.12
N CYS A 479 16.22 -5.24 -27.20
CA CYS A 479 17.51 -5.55 -27.85
C CYS A 479 17.33 -6.54 -29.01
N ALA A 480 17.95 -6.24 -30.16
CA ALA A 480 18.01 -7.16 -31.29
C ALA A 480 19.39 -7.10 -31.96
N TRP A 481 19.84 -8.21 -32.55
CA TRP A 481 21.10 -8.25 -33.26
C TRP A 481 20.96 -7.69 -34.67
N ASP A 482 21.80 -6.72 -35.03
CA ASP A 482 21.91 -6.17 -36.38
C ASP A 482 22.77 -7.10 -37.26
N THR A 483 22.19 -7.70 -38.30
CA THR A 483 22.97 -8.55 -39.21
C THR A 483 23.82 -7.77 -40.21
N VAL A 484 23.59 -6.46 -40.36
CA VAL A 484 24.32 -5.57 -41.28
C VAL A 484 25.50 -4.92 -40.57
N ASN A 485 25.25 -4.30 -39.41
CA ASN A 485 26.28 -3.62 -38.63
C ASN A 485 26.95 -4.51 -37.58
N LEU A 486 26.54 -5.79 -37.46
CA LEU A 486 27.16 -6.81 -36.60
C LEU A 486 27.33 -6.39 -35.13
N HIS A 487 26.29 -5.81 -34.54
CA HIS A 487 26.24 -5.45 -33.13
C HIS A 487 24.83 -5.66 -32.53
N CYS A 488 24.73 -5.62 -31.21
CA CYS A 488 23.45 -5.70 -30.50
C CYS A 488 22.84 -4.31 -30.34
N ALA A 489 21.85 -3.97 -31.17
CA ALA A 489 21.21 -2.66 -31.18
C ALA A 489 19.98 -2.59 -30.26
N HIS A 490 19.63 -1.38 -29.84
CA HIS A 490 18.43 -1.10 -29.05
C HIS A 490 17.24 -0.67 -29.92
N SER A 491 16.02 -0.74 -29.37
CA SER A 491 14.77 -0.61 -30.11
C SER A 491 14.54 0.71 -30.86
N ASP A 492 15.26 1.77 -30.50
CA ASP A 492 15.13 3.08 -31.15
C ASP A 492 15.94 3.16 -32.46
N ASP A 493 16.98 2.33 -32.62
CA ASP A 493 17.82 2.22 -33.83
C ASP A 493 17.23 1.28 -34.92
N TRP A 494 16.08 0.66 -34.65
CA TRP A 494 15.45 -0.33 -35.52
C TRP A 494 14.84 0.27 -36.78
N SER A 495 15.72 0.61 -37.72
CA SER A 495 15.40 0.94 -39.11
C SER A 495 14.97 -0.31 -39.91
N SER A 496 14.79 -0.17 -41.23
CA SER A 496 14.42 -1.28 -42.14
C SER A 496 15.56 -2.29 -42.41
N GLY A 497 16.44 -2.51 -41.43
CA GLY A 497 17.48 -3.54 -41.43
C GLY A 497 16.93 -4.96 -41.19
N SER A 498 17.83 -5.93 -41.22
CA SER A 498 17.52 -7.32 -40.86
C SER A 498 18.00 -7.57 -39.43
N TRP A 499 17.03 -7.85 -38.56
CA TRP A 499 17.23 -7.93 -37.11
C TRP A 499 16.93 -9.34 -36.61
N ILE A 500 17.75 -9.85 -35.70
CA ILE A 500 17.53 -11.15 -35.05
C ILE A 500 17.19 -10.94 -33.57
N GLN A 501 15.99 -11.35 -33.17
CA GLN A 501 15.54 -11.34 -31.77
C GLN A 501 14.70 -12.60 -31.48
N ASN A 502 14.79 -13.12 -30.25
CA ASN A 502 13.89 -14.16 -29.74
C ASN A 502 13.74 -14.08 -28.22
N VAL A 503 12.80 -13.25 -27.77
CA VAL A 503 12.47 -13.06 -26.34
C VAL A 503 12.03 -14.37 -25.67
N VAL A 504 11.23 -15.18 -26.40
CA VAL A 504 10.60 -16.38 -25.83
C VAL A 504 11.62 -17.45 -25.49
N THR A 505 12.54 -17.79 -26.41
CA THR A 505 13.49 -18.90 -26.20
C THR A 505 14.91 -18.46 -25.86
N GLY A 506 15.27 -17.19 -26.12
CA GLY A 506 16.65 -16.71 -26.00
C GLY A 506 17.62 -17.32 -27.01
N ARG A 507 17.13 -17.91 -28.11
CA ARG A 507 17.94 -18.55 -29.16
C ARG A 507 17.39 -18.29 -30.55
N SER A 508 18.28 -18.23 -31.54
CA SER A 508 17.91 -18.12 -32.96
C SER A 508 18.86 -18.98 -33.80
N SER A 509 18.32 -19.73 -34.76
CA SER A 509 19.09 -20.45 -35.78
C SER A 509 19.72 -19.54 -36.83
N GLN A 510 19.38 -18.24 -36.81
CA GLN A 510 19.99 -17.22 -37.69
C GLN A 510 21.27 -16.64 -37.10
N CYS A 511 21.55 -16.87 -35.81
CA CYS A 511 22.87 -16.56 -35.25
C CYS A 511 23.88 -17.59 -35.77
N PRO A 512 25.07 -17.16 -36.24
CA PRO A 512 26.19 -18.06 -36.44
C PRO A 512 26.48 -18.82 -35.14
N GLU A 513 26.97 -20.06 -35.24
CA GLU A 513 27.60 -20.69 -34.07
C GLU A 513 28.77 -19.80 -33.64
N ASP A 514 28.76 -19.32 -32.38
CA ASP A 514 29.86 -18.56 -31.83
C ASP A 514 31.15 -19.39 -32.04
N PRO A 515 32.22 -18.83 -32.63
CA PRO A 515 33.45 -19.57 -32.78
C PRO A 515 33.93 -19.96 -31.39
N ILE A 516 33.87 -21.26 -31.10
CA ILE A 516 34.44 -21.84 -29.89
C ILE A 516 35.87 -21.32 -29.81
N ASP A 517 36.18 -20.58 -28.74
CA ASP A 517 37.51 -20.08 -28.51
C ASP A 517 38.45 -21.28 -28.34
N LYS A 518 39.19 -21.59 -29.41
CA LYS A 518 40.06 -22.77 -29.48
C LYS A 518 41.39 -22.53 -28.79
N ASP A 519 41.65 -21.34 -28.26
CA ASP A 519 42.92 -20.99 -27.63
C ASP A 519 42.98 -21.29 -26.12
N ILE A 520 41.99 -22.00 -25.58
CA ILE A 520 42.14 -22.77 -24.32
C ILE A 520 42.40 -24.25 -24.65
N VAL A 521 43.53 -24.50 -25.31
CA VAL A 521 44.11 -25.86 -25.41
C VAL A 521 44.77 -26.21 -24.08
N ILE A 522 43.98 -26.71 -23.13
CA ILE A 522 44.54 -27.52 -22.04
C ILE A 522 44.78 -28.92 -22.61
N ASN A 523 46.01 -29.15 -23.08
CA ASN A 523 46.49 -30.48 -23.47
C ASN A 523 46.56 -31.39 -22.23
N GLN A 524 45.54 -32.22 -22.01
CA GLN A 524 45.71 -33.51 -21.34
C GLN A 524 44.63 -34.52 -21.81
N PRO A 525 45.01 -35.79 -22.08
CA PRO A 525 44.17 -36.69 -22.85
C PRO A 525 43.06 -37.34 -22.02
N LEU A 526 41.91 -37.56 -22.67
CA LEU A 526 40.88 -38.47 -22.20
C LEU A 526 41.36 -39.93 -22.33
N SER A 527 41.49 -40.63 -21.21
CA SER A 527 41.59 -42.10 -21.18
C SER A 527 40.26 -42.70 -20.71
N ASP A 528 39.78 -43.71 -21.42
CA ASP A 528 38.65 -44.56 -21.00
C ASP A 528 38.79 -45.06 -19.56
N ALA A 529 37.70 -45.00 -18.79
CA ALA A 529 37.11 -46.19 -18.17
C ALA A 529 35.78 -45.86 -17.48
N SER A 530 34.75 -46.63 -17.83
CA SER A 530 33.49 -46.72 -17.09
C SER A 530 33.63 -47.52 -15.79
N LEU A 531 32.73 -47.25 -14.83
CA LEU A 531 32.34 -48.13 -13.71
C LEU A 531 33.36 -48.36 -12.59
N GLY A 532 33.24 -47.53 -11.55
CA GLY A 532 33.72 -47.82 -10.20
C GLY A 532 33.35 -46.70 -9.24
N PHE A 533 32.50 -46.99 -8.25
CA PHE A 533 32.37 -46.11 -7.07
C PHE A 533 33.46 -46.49 -6.06
N PRO A 534 34.29 -45.53 -5.62
CA PRO A 534 34.92 -45.62 -4.32
C PRO A 534 34.50 -44.46 -3.41
N LEU A 535 33.90 -44.80 -2.27
CA LEU A 535 33.87 -43.93 -1.10
C LEU A 535 35.27 -43.86 -0.50
N SER A 536 35.93 -42.69 -0.52
CA SER A 536 37.03 -42.30 0.39
C SER A 536 37.57 -40.91 0.02
N PRO A 537 38.31 -40.24 0.90
CA PRO A 537 37.88 -39.84 2.24
C PRO A 537 37.87 -38.30 2.38
N LEU A 538 37.11 -37.78 3.34
CA LEU A 538 37.24 -36.38 3.75
C LEU A 538 38.67 -36.15 4.29
N SER A 539 39.42 -35.24 3.67
CA SER A 539 40.69 -34.79 4.22
C SER A 539 40.44 -34.02 5.52
N GLU A 540 41.15 -34.39 6.57
CA GLU A 540 41.05 -33.73 7.88
C GLU A 540 41.55 -32.29 7.79
N ALA A 541 40.62 -31.36 7.61
CA ALA A 541 40.84 -29.99 8.05
C ALA A 541 40.92 -30.03 9.59
N THR A 542 42.14 -29.95 10.13
CA THR A 542 42.38 -29.93 11.58
C THR A 542 41.76 -28.69 12.22
N VAL A 543 40.49 -28.80 12.61
CA VAL A 543 39.84 -27.86 13.51
C VAL A 543 40.53 -27.99 14.86
N LYS A 544 41.23 -26.93 15.29
CA LYS A 544 41.67 -26.83 16.68
C LYS A 544 40.44 -26.67 17.56
N GLU A 545 39.97 -27.76 18.15
CA GLU A 545 39.02 -27.71 19.25
C GLU A 545 39.67 -27.01 20.45
N GLY A 546 39.40 -25.71 20.57
CA GLY A 546 39.66 -24.94 21.78
C GLY A 546 38.65 -25.31 22.86
N GLY A 547 38.74 -26.55 23.36
CA GLY A 547 37.91 -27.02 24.46
C GLY A 547 38.12 -26.16 25.70
N LEU A 548 37.11 -25.36 26.07
CA LEU A 548 37.15 -24.56 27.29
C LEU A 548 37.11 -25.52 28.48
N SER A 549 38.15 -25.50 29.32
CA SER A 549 38.21 -26.36 30.52
C SER A 549 36.99 -26.12 31.40
N VAL A 550 36.49 -27.19 32.04
CA VAL A 550 35.36 -27.14 32.98
C VAL A 550 35.61 -26.09 34.07
N SER A 551 36.87 -25.92 34.51
CA SER A 551 37.28 -24.87 35.46
C SER A 551 37.03 -23.46 34.95
N THR A 552 37.19 -23.21 33.64
CA THR A 552 36.95 -21.92 33.00
C THR A 552 35.45 -21.61 32.91
N ILE A 553 34.62 -22.61 32.61
CA ILE A 553 33.15 -22.48 32.58
C ILE A 553 32.61 -22.17 33.99
N ILE A 554 33.10 -22.88 35.02
CA ILE A 554 32.76 -22.61 36.42
C ILE A 554 33.15 -21.18 36.81
N LEU A 555 34.34 -20.72 36.41
CA LEU A 555 34.79 -19.35 36.70
C LEU A 555 33.86 -18.29 36.07
N PHE A 556 33.43 -18.50 34.81
CA PHE A 556 32.47 -17.61 34.14
C PHE A 556 31.11 -17.55 34.86
N ILE A 557 30.59 -18.70 35.32
CA ILE A 557 29.32 -18.76 36.07
C ILE A 557 29.44 -18.00 37.41
N ILE A 558 30.55 -18.18 38.13
CA ILE A 558 30.81 -17.47 39.40
C ILE A 558 30.94 -15.96 39.14
N CYS A 559 31.69 -15.53 38.13
CA CYS A 559 31.82 -14.11 37.78
C CYS A 559 30.46 -13.50 37.38
N ALA A 560 29.63 -14.21 36.62
CA ALA A 560 28.29 -13.76 36.26
C ALA A 560 27.36 -13.61 37.48
N ALA A 561 27.41 -14.55 38.42
CA ALA A 561 26.64 -14.48 39.67
C ALA A 561 27.08 -13.32 40.58
N VAL A 562 28.39 -13.08 40.70
CA VAL A 562 28.94 -11.93 41.45
C VAL A 562 28.56 -10.61 40.78
N LEU A 563 28.63 -10.51 39.44
CA LEU A 563 28.17 -9.32 38.72
C LEU A 563 26.67 -9.06 38.93
N ALA A 564 25.84 -10.10 38.82
CA ALA A 564 24.39 -9.98 39.01
C ALA A 564 24.02 -9.52 40.43
N THR A 565 24.70 -10.04 41.46
CA THR A 565 24.47 -9.64 42.86
C THR A 565 24.94 -8.21 43.15
N VAL A 566 26.08 -7.77 42.60
CA VAL A 566 26.55 -6.38 42.71
C VAL A 566 25.60 -5.41 41.98
N LEU A 567 25.16 -5.74 40.76
CA LEU A 567 24.16 -4.94 40.03
C LEU A 567 22.82 -4.86 40.77
N GLY A 568 22.33 -5.99 41.29
CA GLY A 568 21.12 -6.04 42.12
C GLY A 568 21.23 -5.18 43.37
N PHE A 569 22.36 -5.23 44.07
CA PHE A 569 22.62 -4.38 45.24
C PHE A 569 22.68 -2.88 44.87
N LEU A 570 23.35 -2.51 43.77
CA LEU A 570 23.42 -1.13 43.31
C LEU A 570 22.05 -0.57 42.91
N ILE A 571 21.22 -1.37 42.23
CA ILE A 571 19.84 -1.00 41.87
C ILE A 571 18.98 -0.86 43.13
N GLY A 572 19.04 -1.84 44.04
CA GLY A 572 18.32 -1.79 45.32
C GLY A 572 18.72 -0.60 46.19
N TYR A 573 20.02 -0.29 46.28
CA TYR A 573 20.54 0.88 47.00
C TYR A 573 20.06 2.20 46.36
N ARG A 574 20.01 2.29 45.03
CA ARG A 574 19.48 3.47 44.33
C ARG A 574 17.98 3.67 44.60
N ILE A 575 17.18 2.60 44.58
CA ILE A 575 15.74 2.65 44.87
C ILE A 575 15.48 3.00 46.34
N SER A 576 16.21 2.39 47.27
CA SER A 576 16.12 2.69 48.71
C SER A 576 16.48 4.15 49.01
N LYS A 577 17.54 4.68 48.38
CA LYS A 577 17.93 6.08 48.51
C LYS A 577 16.92 7.05 47.89
N TRP A 578 16.22 6.63 46.84
CA TRP A 578 15.11 7.41 46.25
C TRP A 578 13.93 7.53 47.21
N HIS A 579 13.50 6.42 47.83
CA HIS A 579 12.43 6.43 48.83
C HIS A 579 12.75 7.30 50.05
N LEU A 580 14.00 7.27 50.53
CA LEU A 580 14.44 8.10 51.65
C LEU A 580 14.39 9.62 51.34
N ILE A 581 14.64 10.01 50.08
CA ILE A 581 14.54 11.41 49.63
C ILE A 581 13.07 11.84 49.53
N THR A 582 12.18 10.97 49.05
CA THR A 582 10.74 11.30 48.95
C THR A 582 10.05 11.52 50.30
N GLU A 583 10.44 10.79 51.36
CA GLU A 583 9.89 11.07 52.71
C GLU A 583 10.45 12.37 53.32
N LEU A 584 11.71 12.73 53.02
CA LEU A 584 12.31 13.98 53.50
C LEU A 584 11.77 15.25 52.80
N GLN A 585 11.11 15.13 51.65
CA GLN A 585 10.50 16.26 50.94
C GLN A 585 8.99 16.42 51.22
N ALA A 586 8.33 15.46 51.87
CA ALA A 586 6.93 15.58 52.29
C ALA A 586 6.74 16.39 53.60
N GLY A 587 7.83 16.80 54.26
CA GLY A 587 7.84 17.33 55.63
C GLY A 587 7.73 18.85 55.82
N HIS A 588 7.67 19.68 54.76
CA HIS A 588 7.67 21.15 54.91
C HIS A 588 6.86 21.91 53.84
N SER A 589 5.55 22.10 54.07
CA SER A 589 4.84 23.37 53.79
C SER A 589 3.37 23.31 54.22
N SER A 590 3.04 23.94 55.35
CA SER A 590 1.66 24.29 55.72
C SER A 590 1.43 25.79 55.50
N GLY A 591 0.38 26.18 54.78
CA GLY A 591 0.00 27.60 54.69
C GLY A 591 -0.86 28.03 53.49
N SER A 592 -2.17 28.18 53.74
CA SER A 592 -3.04 29.25 53.22
C SER A 592 -3.08 29.57 51.70
N SER A 593 -4.20 29.31 51.03
CA SER A 593 -5.20 30.33 50.61
C SER A 593 -6.29 29.78 49.67
N SER A 594 -7.24 30.62 49.28
CA SER A 594 -8.60 30.30 48.79
C SER A 594 -8.86 30.56 47.29
N ASN A 595 -10.05 30.12 46.83
CA ASN A 595 -10.66 30.26 45.47
C ASN A 595 -10.09 29.27 44.44
N GLY A 596 -10.87 28.51 43.66
CA GLY A 596 -12.00 28.90 42.78
C GLY A 596 -11.47 28.94 41.33
N SER A 597 -12.07 28.37 40.28
CA SER A 597 -13.42 27.85 40.06
C SER A 597 -13.46 26.96 38.79
N ASP A 598 -14.24 25.86 38.78
CA ASP A 598 -14.50 25.08 37.55
C ASP A 598 -15.64 25.69 36.72
N TYR A 599 -15.34 26.14 35.50
CA TYR A 599 -16.31 26.51 34.46
C TYR A 599 -15.78 26.16 33.07
N ASP A 600 -16.49 25.30 32.33
CA ASP A 600 -16.28 25.12 30.90
C ASP A 600 -17.03 26.20 30.08
N SER A 601 -16.44 26.60 28.95
CA SER A 601 -16.73 27.83 28.19
C SER A 601 -18.11 27.97 27.52
N TYR A 602 -19.10 27.15 27.89
CA TYR A 602 -20.49 27.24 27.40
C TYR A 602 -21.58 27.14 28.49
N GLY A 603 -21.22 27.25 29.77
CA GLY A 603 -22.13 27.72 30.83
C GLY A 603 -23.45 26.94 31.02
N ARG A 604 -23.40 25.60 31.07
CA ARG A 604 -24.57 24.75 31.40
C ARG A 604 -24.25 23.75 32.52
N ALA A 605 -24.97 23.88 33.63
CA ALA A 605 -24.90 22.95 34.76
C ALA A 605 -25.60 21.62 34.44
N ARG A 606 -25.01 20.50 34.90
CA ARG A 606 -25.56 19.15 34.72
C ARG A 606 -26.15 18.66 36.04
N LEU A 607 -27.49 18.70 36.16
CA LEU A 607 -28.18 18.01 37.25
C LEU A 607 -28.17 16.49 37.01
N THR A 608 -27.74 15.73 38.02
CA THR A 608 -28.05 14.30 38.15
C THR A 608 -28.87 14.08 39.42
N ARG A 609 -30.10 13.62 39.24
CA ARG A 609 -31.08 13.36 40.30
C ARG A 609 -30.88 11.96 40.86
N HIS A 610 -30.92 11.82 42.19
CA HIS A 610 -31.05 10.53 42.86
C HIS A 610 -32.41 9.87 42.55
N ASP A 611 -32.47 8.54 42.61
CA ASP A 611 -33.43 7.85 43.48
C ASP A 611 -32.88 6.47 43.89
N SER A 612 -33.45 5.91 44.97
CA SER A 612 -32.74 5.03 45.92
C SER A 612 -33.41 3.65 46.13
N LEU A 613 -32.88 2.92 47.14
CA LEU A 613 -33.43 1.73 47.84
C LEU A 613 -32.94 0.36 47.30
N THR A 614 -32.64 -0.65 48.12
CA THR A 614 -32.94 -0.89 49.56
C THR A 614 -31.73 -1.31 50.42
N ALA A 615 -31.83 -1.12 51.74
CA ALA A 615 -30.91 -1.63 52.78
C ALA A 615 -30.99 -3.17 52.94
N THR A 616 -30.04 -3.90 53.58
CA THR A 616 -29.62 -3.92 55.01
C THR A 616 -28.33 -4.78 55.17
N SER A 617 -27.54 -4.85 56.25
CA SER A 617 -27.40 -4.09 57.51
C SER A 617 -26.07 -4.44 58.23
N LYS A 618 -25.37 -3.41 58.75
CA LYS A 618 -24.59 -3.35 60.02
C LYS A 618 -23.56 -4.44 60.45
N LEU A 619 -22.44 -3.89 60.95
CA LEU A 619 -21.51 -4.35 62.01
C LEU A 619 -20.15 -4.97 61.62
N VAL A 620 -19.16 -4.57 62.40
CA VAL A 620 -17.68 -4.69 62.36
C VAL A 620 -17.23 -4.70 63.84
N PRO A 621 -16.04 -5.20 64.28
CA PRO A 621 -15.00 -6.04 63.66
C PRO A 621 -14.76 -7.37 64.44
N ASN A 622 -13.84 -8.25 63.97
CA ASN A 622 -12.57 -8.54 64.69
C ASN A 622 -11.72 -9.73 64.17
N PHE A 623 -10.40 -9.49 64.16
CA PHE A 623 -9.24 -10.39 64.35
C PHE A 623 -8.77 -11.42 63.27
N TYR A 624 -7.49 -11.20 62.92
CA TYR A 624 -6.44 -12.10 62.38
C TYR A 624 -6.23 -13.39 63.22
N PRO A 625 -5.47 -14.46 62.79
CA PRO A 625 -4.23 -14.36 61.98
C PRO A 625 -3.82 -15.51 60.99
N ILE A 626 -2.94 -15.15 60.01
CA ILE A 626 -1.59 -15.72 59.66
C ILE A 626 -1.46 -17.29 59.56
N GLN A 627 -0.99 -17.96 58.47
CA GLN A 627 0.40 -17.98 57.93
C GLN A 627 0.59 -18.97 56.73
N HIS A 628 1.58 -18.74 55.84
CA HIS A 628 2.36 -19.75 55.04
C HIS A 628 1.58 -20.74 54.10
N LYS A 629 2.12 -21.54 53.15
CA LYS A 629 3.34 -21.72 52.29
C LYS A 629 2.93 -22.75 51.18
N MET A 630 3.66 -23.11 50.10
CA MET A 630 4.72 -22.54 49.22
C MET A 630 5.18 -23.68 48.26
N SER A 631 5.54 -23.38 46.98
CA SER A 631 6.20 -24.30 45.99
C SER A 631 5.43 -25.58 45.58
N ASP A 632 5.63 -26.24 44.43
CA ASP A 632 6.41 -25.96 43.20
C ASP A 632 5.81 -26.72 41.99
N ALA A 633 6.36 -26.52 40.79
CA ALA A 633 5.91 -27.09 39.50
C ALA A 633 6.25 -28.59 39.30
N VAL A 634 5.80 -29.20 38.18
CA VAL A 634 6.68 -29.89 37.18
C VAL A 634 5.93 -30.58 36.00
N SER A 635 6.48 -30.36 34.79
CA SER A 635 6.50 -31.12 33.52
C SER A 635 5.28 -31.74 32.79
N LEU A 636 5.27 -31.43 31.48
CA LEU A 636 4.84 -32.28 30.36
C LEU A 636 5.90 -33.35 30.01
N VAL A 637 5.48 -34.52 29.52
CA VAL A 637 6.34 -35.48 28.79
C VAL A 637 5.59 -36.05 27.57
N TYR A 638 6.35 -36.35 26.53
CA TYR A 638 5.98 -36.95 25.25
C TYR A 638 5.30 -38.33 25.33
N GLY A 639 4.54 -38.67 24.28
CA GLY A 639 4.13 -40.04 23.95
C GLY A 639 3.59 -40.14 22.52
N ALA A 640 4.19 -40.98 21.68
CA ALA A 640 3.77 -41.22 20.30
C ALA A 640 3.14 -42.62 20.15
N GLN A 641 2.28 -42.80 19.11
CA GLN A 641 2.22 -43.98 18.20
C GLN A 641 0.81 -44.38 17.71
N HIS A 642 0.73 -44.56 16.38
CA HIS A 642 0.00 -45.57 15.59
C HIS A 642 -1.55 -45.70 15.55
N ALA A 643 -1.98 -46.16 14.34
CA ALA A 643 -3.16 -46.95 13.97
C ALA A 643 -4.40 -46.26 13.33
N ILE A 644 -4.49 -46.46 12.01
CA ILE A 644 -5.67 -46.57 11.12
C ILE A 644 -5.82 -48.09 10.80
N PRO A 645 -6.94 -48.70 10.31
CA PRO A 645 -8.31 -48.22 9.96
C PRO A 645 -9.49 -49.03 10.58
N VAL A 646 -10.75 -48.58 10.37
CA VAL A 646 -11.93 -49.46 10.13
C VAL A 646 -12.91 -48.79 9.13
N MET A 647 -13.55 -49.57 8.26
CA MET A 647 -14.62 -49.15 7.31
C MET A 647 -16.00 -49.69 7.70
N SER A 648 -17.07 -48.93 7.42
CA SER A 648 -18.44 -49.39 7.06
C SER A 648 -19.25 -48.15 6.58
N SER A 649 -19.97 -48.09 5.45
CA SER A 649 -21.11 -48.89 4.91
C SER A 649 -22.33 -48.92 5.85
N SER A 650 -23.58 -48.67 5.45
CA SER A 650 -24.19 -48.28 4.15
C SER A 650 -25.72 -48.05 4.34
N MET A 651 -26.42 -47.64 3.26
CA MET A 651 -27.91 -47.65 3.06
C MET A 651 -28.71 -46.50 3.72
N SER A 652 -29.72 -45.81 3.15
CA SER A 652 -30.63 -45.94 1.98
C SER A 652 -32.07 -46.38 2.29
N ALA A 653 -33.02 -45.42 2.29
CA ALA A 653 -34.48 -45.57 2.02
C ALA A 653 -35.09 -44.12 1.93
N ALA A 654 -35.68 -43.66 0.81
CA ALA A 654 -37.06 -43.89 0.31
C ALA A 654 -38.18 -43.20 1.15
N GLY A 655 -39.16 -42.47 0.59
CA GLY A 655 -39.44 -42.14 -0.83
C GLY A 655 -40.66 -41.17 -1.02
N SER A 656 -41.07 -40.99 -2.29
CA SER A 656 -42.36 -40.48 -2.89
C SER A 656 -43.54 -39.97 -2.02
N GLY A 657 -44.43 -39.06 -2.47
CA GLY A 657 -44.59 -38.37 -3.77
C GLY A 657 -46.04 -37.87 -4.04
N TYR A 658 -46.28 -37.23 -5.21
CA TYR A 658 -47.56 -37.00 -5.94
C TYR A 658 -48.75 -36.16 -5.36
N THR A 659 -48.81 -34.88 -5.81
CA THR A 659 -49.92 -34.13 -6.49
C THR A 659 -51.45 -34.37 -6.30
N THR A 660 -52.16 -33.24 -6.08
CA THR A 660 -53.49 -32.80 -6.66
C THR A 660 -54.84 -33.45 -6.21
N PRO A 661 -56.03 -32.81 -6.43
CA PRO A 661 -56.45 -31.39 -6.26
C PRO A 661 -57.93 -31.19 -5.73
N HIS A 662 -58.48 -29.96 -5.88
CA HIS A 662 -59.91 -29.51 -5.97
C HIS A 662 -60.72 -28.88 -4.79
N HIS A 663 -61.37 -27.73 -5.12
CA HIS A 663 -62.68 -27.17 -4.66
C HIS A 663 -62.86 -26.60 -3.22
N ARG A 664 -63.70 -25.58 -2.94
CA ARG A 664 -64.47 -24.54 -3.72
C ARG A 664 -65.02 -23.45 -2.73
N LEU A 665 -65.66 -22.39 -3.28
CA LEU A 665 -66.58 -21.39 -2.68
C LEU A 665 -65.95 -20.12 -2.05
N ASP A 666 -66.59 -18.94 -2.07
CA ASP A 666 -67.31 -18.24 -3.16
C ASP A 666 -67.58 -16.76 -2.77
N HIS A 667 -68.07 -15.97 -3.75
CA HIS A 667 -68.53 -14.55 -3.76
C HIS A 667 -67.55 -13.53 -4.40
N ALA A 668 -67.80 -12.94 -5.57
CA ALA A 668 -68.95 -12.16 -6.08
C ALA A 668 -68.94 -10.68 -5.58
N ALA A 669 -69.09 -9.63 -6.41
CA ALA A 669 -69.28 -9.55 -7.87
C ALA A 669 -68.97 -8.14 -8.44
N ALA A 670 -68.86 -8.06 -9.78
CA ALA A 670 -69.33 -6.96 -10.66
C ALA A 670 -68.67 -5.55 -10.59
N MET A 671 -68.51 -4.77 -11.68
CA MET A 671 -68.69 -5.01 -13.15
C MET A 671 -68.12 -3.83 -13.99
N LEU A 672 -67.57 -4.11 -15.20
CA LEU A 672 -67.65 -3.33 -16.47
C LEU A 672 -67.09 -1.87 -16.51
N ILE A 673 -66.73 -1.19 -17.63
CA ILE A 673 -66.52 -1.47 -19.08
C ILE A 673 -65.52 -0.37 -19.58
N ASN A 674 -64.36 -0.69 -20.18
CA ASN A 674 -64.03 -0.81 -21.62
C ASN A 674 -64.05 0.48 -22.51
N ASN A 675 -62.86 0.84 -23.03
CA ASN A 675 -62.47 1.53 -24.29
C ASN A 675 -63.28 2.70 -24.93
N GLY A 676 -62.54 3.73 -25.41
CA GLY A 676 -63.03 4.69 -26.43
C GLY A 676 -62.03 5.81 -26.82
N SER A 677 -61.56 5.82 -28.06
CA SER A 677 -60.41 6.56 -28.63
C SER A 677 -60.57 8.07 -28.99
N MET A 678 -59.42 8.69 -29.35
CA MET A 678 -59.18 9.74 -30.38
C MET A 678 -59.18 11.27 -30.07
N GLY A 679 -58.34 11.99 -30.84
CA GLY A 679 -58.10 13.46 -30.88
C GLY A 679 -56.82 13.85 -30.11
N GLY A 680 -55.70 14.30 -30.70
CA GLY A 680 -55.49 15.36 -31.72
C GLY A 680 -55.17 16.69 -31.00
N GLY A 681 -54.14 17.50 -31.28
CA GLY A 681 -53.01 17.42 -32.21
C GLY A 681 -52.31 18.81 -32.30
N SER A 682 -51.03 18.88 -32.70
CA SER A 682 -50.27 20.13 -33.02
C SER A 682 -50.02 21.14 -31.87
N ALA A 683 -49.16 22.17 -31.98
CA ALA A 683 -47.82 22.33 -32.56
C ALA A 683 -47.25 23.73 -32.20
N GLY A 684 -45.92 23.86 -32.04
CA GLY A 684 -45.21 25.16 -31.92
C GLY A 684 -45.39 25.90 -30.57
N GLY A 685 -44.48 26.78 -30.15
CA GLY A 685 -43.18 27.18 -30.71
C GLY A 685 -42.60 28.40 -29.97
N SER A 686 -41.27 28.53 -29.96
CA SER A 686 -40.45 29.77 -29.96
C SER A 686 -41.15 31.14 -29.76
N SER A 687 -40.64 32.13 -29.00
CA SER A 687 -39.26 32.37 -28.51
C SER A 687 -39.13 33.71 -27.74
N ILE A 688 -38.04 33.86 -26.96
CA ILE A 688 -37.23 35.09 -26.73
C ILE A 688 -37.95 36.42 -26.39
N ALA A 689 -37.65 36.97 -25.20
CA ALA A 689 -37.14 38.36 -25.05
C ALA A 689 -36.57 38.61 -23.64
N SER A 690 -35.53 39.43 -23.55
CA SER A 690 -34.87 39.88 -22.31
C SER A 690 -35.43 41.22 -21.84
N HIS A 691 -35.40 41.48 -20.52
CA HIS A 691 -34.84 42.70 -19.90
C HIS A 691 -35.04 42.71 -18.37
N ALA A 692 -34.15 43.42 -17.68
CA ALA A 692 -34.20 43.79 -16.25
C ALA A 692 -33.61 45.23 -16.14
N PRO A 693 -33.57 45.91 -14.98
CA PRO A 693 -34.17 45.61 -13.66
C PRO A 693 -35.00 46.79 -13.08
N SER A 694 -35.70 46.60 -11.95
CA SER A 694 -36.04 47.71 -11.03
C SER A 694 -36.37 47.19 -9.62
N CYS A 695 -36.02 47.97 -8.59
CA CYS A 695 -36.15 47.64 -7.17
C CYS A 695 -37.51 48.03 -6.57
N THR A 696 -37.99 47.26 -5.60
CA THR A 696 -38.74 47.78 -4.44
C THR A 696 -38.48 46.93 -3.20
N LEU A 697 -38.29 47.60 -2.05
CA LEU A 697 -38.16 46.99 -0.71
C LEU A 697 -39.53 46.61 -0.13
N PRO A 698 -39.58 45.81 0.95
CA PRO A 698 -39.93 46.42 2.23
C PRO A 698 -38.97 46.14 3.39
N ARG A 699 -39.04 47.00 4.41
CA ARG A 699 -38.42 46.87 5.74
C ARG A 699 -39.17 45.78 6.55
N ASP A 700 -38.56 45.08 7.50
CA ASP A 700 -38.38 45.63 8.86
C ASP A 700 -37.25 45.01 9.68
N TYR A 701 -36.71 45.84 10.59
CA TYR A 701 -35.59 45.54 11.49
C TYR A 701 -36.06 45.06 12.87
N LYS A 702 -35.26 44.18 13.50
CA LYS A 702 -34.99 44.28 14.95
C LYS A 702 -33.64 43.67 15.32
N VAL A 703 -32.72 44.53 15.74
CA VAL A 703 -31.39 44.18 16.27
C VAL A 703 -31.42 44.26 17.80
N LYS A 704 -30.71 43.36 18.48
CA LYS A 704 -30.20 43.66 19.83
C LYS A 704 -28.76 43.16 19.97
N LYS A 705 -27.83 44.12 20.08
CA LYS A 705 -26.44 43.91 20.50
C LYS A 705 -26.39 43.63 22.01
N VAL A 706 -25.24 43.11 22.46
CA VAL A 706 -24.45 43.39 23.69
C VAL A 706 -23.59 42.14 23.92
N TYR A 707 -22.29 42.16 24.21
CA TYR A 707 -21.11 43.04 24.07
C TYR A 707 -19.96 42.19 24.64
N LEU A 708 -18.77 42.26 24.02
CA LEU A 708 -17.46 41.80 24.52
C LEU A 708 -17.39 40.37 25.09
#